data_AF-A0A1C6JE89-F1
#
_entry.id   AF-A0A1C6JE89-F1
#
_cell.length_a   1.000
_cell.length_b   1.000
_cell.length_c   1.000
_cell.angle_alpha   90.00
_cell.angle_beta   90.00
_cell.angle_gamma   90.00
#
_symmetry.space_group_name_H-M   'P 1'
#
loop_
_entity.id
_entity.type
_entity.pdbx_description
1 polymer ?
#
loop_
_entity_poly.entity_id
_entity_poly.type
_entity_poly.pdbx_seq_one_letter_code
_entity_poly.pdbx_strand_id
1 'polypeptide(L)'
;MKKQKGNNPAVKYKTKRHRRLRSKNLVSAAAIFILTFAFWILAARESETFDPLYASIEEDPSYRDGVFYIYDIKDYTRFDGYINRARKVEKENNEAVAVDVELMADINFVEDSGYGSFIGHPYIRQSMLRYGGVFEGNGHTITWHENAGNGMFVCVDRKAVIRNLTLKTDPIVWEMDEYGVGILCMVNYGTLENITVEGRIEGTQCYVGGIAGINRGTIKDCENRAEVFLSGIGDYGAGGIAGLNKCKVLKGEDEQNPVPAIIKNCVNTGKVEAPWEAGGICAYNDCAFIYDCGNEGTVTAQYQKAYIYPDHPDWYEYAQVAGICGHMGWNSIENCYNTGKISILEEGIQATHGIAGDTLDWVCTVSGCVSLKGTATGRMRHESVMELEEEEFRRWKDNPAGIPYRANNWQFDLEEAREKLSLAPLAVSESPLTRNQAGVYLCEEFCLRAPEGFSISEVSPFALCMEAEPASASDQMEAEPAGAQDQNGWQMWLLRLPEGQTDINDDLDENGWITKDTVHELWLGISGAHWLHPSFSWEADCHVERTYATQGTRIIDPKNCLVHYRDDILAQAAVGENGEMIDNVVAVPISGNMEDGYQVKWLLLFTNKNNNYRPPLYFVKDALSGFVYLPCQITAAEGDSLYSIAKDLTGEGSRYAKLAAYNQLDVREPLRIGQILRIPEEWLADIP
;
A
#
# COMPACT_ATOMS: atom_id res chain seq x y z
N MET A 1 38.92 57.80 23.83
CA MET A 1 39.19 59.01 24.64
C MET A 1 38.64 60.25 23.93
N LYS A 2 38.07 61.16 24.72
CA LYS A 2 37.42 62.47 24.44
C LYS A 2 37.90 63.33 23.24
N LYS A 3 36.88 63.94 22.59
CA LYS A 3 36.67 65.37 22.22
C LYS A 3 37.63 66.09 21.25
N GLN A 4 37.08 66.80 20.24
CA GLN A 4 36.80 68.27 20.15
C GLN A 4 36.59 68.68 18.67
N LYS A 5 35.44 69.23 18.24
CA LYS A 5 35.11 70.67 18.04
C LYS A 5 36.19 71.55 17.35
N GLY A 6 35.81 72.20 16.23
CA GLY A 6 36.12 73.63 16.00
C GLY A 6 36.37 74.10 14.55
N ASN A 7 35.45 74.96 14.05
CA ASN A 7 35.60 76.14 13.15
C ASN A 7 36.17 75.96 11.72
N ASN A 8 35.76 76.67 10.65
CA ASN A 8 35.25 78.05 10.42
C ASN A 8 34.83 78.15 8.91
N PRO A 9 34.48 79.31 8.28
CA PRO A 9 33.53 80.38 8.59
C PRO A 9 32.54 80.67 7.41
N ALA A 10 31.71 81.71 7.59
CA ALA A 10 30.56 82.16 6.79
C ALA A 10 30.86 82.91 5.47
N VAL A 11 29.91 82.89 4.51
CA VAL A 11 29.52 84.05 3.67
C VAL A 11 28.03 83.97 3.27
N LYS A 12 27.28 85.07 3.50
CA LYS A 12 25.87 85.31 3.15
C LYS A 12 25.70 85.67 1.66
N TYR A 13 24.57 85.30 1.04
CA TYR A 13 23.95 86.13 -0.02
C TYR A 13 22.40 86.18 0.02
N LYS A 14 21.92 87.41 0.24
CA LYS A 14 20.70 88.12 -0.18
C LYS A 14 19.40 87.38 -0.50
N THR A 15 18.37 87.72 0.28
CA THR A 15 16.94 87.65 -0.05
C THR A 15 16.52 88.76 -1.04
N LYS A 16 15.58 88.43 -1.96
CA LYS A 16 14.78 89.39 -2.74
C LYS A 16 13.31 88.97 -2.72
N ARG A 17 12.43 89.95 -2.53
CA ARG A 17 10.97 89.85 -2.37
C ARG A 17 10.22 89.67 -3.70
N HIS A 18 9.17 88.84 -3.62
CA HIS A 18 7.91 88.71 -4.38
C HIS A 18 7.73 89.30 -5.80
N ARG A 19 7.15 88.46 -6.68
CA ARG A 19 6.10 88.89 -7.63
C ARG A 19 5.03 87.80 -7.77
N ARG A 20 3.77 88.18 -7.51
CA ARG A 20 2.56 87.38 -7.74
C ARG A 20 2.43 87.06 -9.23
N LEU A 21 2.37 85.78 -9.61
CA LEU A 21 1.84 85.35 -10.90
C LEU A 21 0.93 84.11 -10.73
N ARG A 22 -0.36 84.38 -10.98
CA ARG A 22 -1.38 83.51 -11.57
C ARG A 22 -1.85 82.28 -10.77
N SER A 23 -2.83 82.58 -9.93
CA SER A 23 -3.90 81.70 -9.41
C SER A 23 -4.70 80.91 -10.45
N LYS A 24 -4.41 81.00 -11.76
CA LYS A 24 -5.12 80.23 -12.79
C LYS A 24 -4.64 78.78 -12.88
N ASN A 25 -3.34 78.50 -12.66
CA ASN A 25 -2.79 77.15 -12.80
C ASN A 25 -3.10 76.24 -11.60
N LEU A 26 -3.24 76.80 -10.39
CA LEU A 26 -3.64 76.03 -9.20
C LEU A 26 -5.10 75.60 -9.26
N VAL A 27 -5.98 76.48 -9.79
CA VAL A 27 -7.40 76.15 -9.98
C VAL A 27 -7.56 75.08 -11.07
N SER A 28 -6.77 75.13 -12.15
CA SER A 28 -6.76 74.08 -13.18
C SER A 28 -6.24 72.75 -12.67
N ALA A 29 -5.16 72.73 -11.87
CA ALA A 29 -4.62 71.48 -11.31
C ALA A 29 -5.55 70.87 -10.25
N ALA A 30 -6.17 71.70 -9.40
CA ALA A 30 -7.17 71.24 -8.44
C ALA A 30 -8.44 70.74 -9.16
N ALA A 31 -8.87 71.40 -10.23
CA ALA A 31 -10.01 70.95 -11.03
C ALA A 31 -9.72 69.62 -11.74
N ILE A 32 -8.51 69.41 -12.27
CA ILE A 32 -8.10 68.13 -12.85
C ILE A 32 -8.06 67.05 -11.77
N PHE A 33 -7.51 67.32 -10.58
CA PHE A 33 -7.47 66.36 -9.48
C PHE A 33 -8.87 66.01 -8.96
N ILE A 34 -9.75 66.99 -8.84
CA ILE A 34 -11.17 66.79 -8.47
C ILE A 34 -11.90 66.03 -9.58
N LEU A 35 -11.63 66.29 -10.85
CA LEU A 35 -12.23 65.57 -11.97
C LEU A 35 -11.73 64.12 -12.04
N THR A 36 -10.44 63.86 -11.83
CA THR A 36 -9.89 62.50 -11.77
C THR A 36 -10.38 61.75 -10.54
N PHE A 37 -10.53 62.43 -9.41
CA PHE A 37 -11.05 61.84 -8.18
C PHE A 37 -12.56 61.59 -8.26
N ALA A 38 -13.31 62.52 -8.86
CA ALA A 38 -14.72 62.33 -9.16
C ALA A 38 -14.93 61.25 -10.22
N PHE A 39 -14.03 61.12 -11.20
CA PHE A 39 -14.04 60.02 -12.18
C PHE A 39 -13.73 58.69 -11.51
N TRP A 40 -12.79 58.65 -10.56
CA TRP A 40 -12.54 57.46 -9.73
C TRP A 40 -13.73 57.10 -8.84
N ILE A 41 -14.41 58.09 -8.25
CA ILE A 41 -15.64 57.86 -7.47
C ILE A 41 -16.78 57.41 -8.37
N LEU A 42 -16.93 57.99 -9.56
CA LEU A 42 -17.94 57.61 -10.55
C LEU A 42 -17.68 56.21 -11.10
N ALA A 43 -16.43 55.87 -11.44
CA ALA A 43 -16.02 54.54 -11.88
C ALA A 43 -16.18 53.49 -10.76
N ALA A 44 -15.86 53.84 -9.50
CA ALA A 44 -16.12 52.98 -8.35
C ALA A 44 -17.64 52.79 -8.14
N ARG A 45 -18.44 53.83 -8.34
CA ARG A 45 -19.90 53.78 -8.20
C ARG A 45 -20.61 53.09 -9.38
N GLU A 46 -20.05 53.16 -10.58
CA GLU A 46 -20.43 52.35 -11.74
C GLU A 46 -20.09 50.87 -11.48
N SER A 47 -18.93 50.58 -10.88
CA SER A 47 -18.55 49.21 -10.51
C SER A 47 -19.41 48.62 -9.38
N GLU A 48 -19.95 49.45 -8.48
CA GLU A 48 -20.92 49.01 -7.45
C GLU A 48 -22.33 48.74 -8.01
N THR A 49 -22.63 49.16 -9.25
CA THR A 49 -23.98 49.04 -9.86
C THR A 49 -24.04 48.17 -11.10
N PHE A 50 -22.90 47.70 -11.61
CA PHE A 50 -22.83 46.83 -12.77
C PHE A 50 -22.99 45.36 -12.36
N ASP A 51 -24.15 44.78 -12.68
CA ASP A 51 -24.40 43.33 -12.64
C ASP A 51 -24.23 42.78 -14.07
N PRO A 52 -23.29 41.86 -14.33
CA PRO A 52 -23.10 41.30 -15.67
C PRO A 52 -24.18 40.29 -16.05
N LEU A 53 -24.99 39.82 -15.09
CA LEU A 53 -26.02 38.83 -15.35
C LEU A 53 -27.28 39.50 -15.89
N TYR A 54 -27.83 38.94 -16.96
CA TYR A 54 -29.14 39.30 -17.47
C TYR A 54 -30.25 38.86 -16.48
N ALA A 55 -31.49 39.31 -16.73
CA ALA A 55 -32.61 38.99 -15.84
C ALA A 55 -32.86 37.47 -15.78
N SER A 56 -32.61 36.77 -16.90
CA SER A 56 -32.67 35.33 -17.05
C SER A 56 -31.57 34.84 -17.99
N ILE A 57 -31.27 33.54 -17.98
CA ILE A 57 -30.26 32.96 -18.88
C ILE A 57 -30.72 32.99 -20.33
N GLU A 58 -32.03 32.91 -20.57
CA GLU A 58 -32.66 32.95 -21.89
C GLU A 58 -32.51 34.31 -22.60
N GLU A 59 -32.24 35.37 -21.84
CA GLU A 59 -31.95 36.71 -22.36
C GLU A 59 -30.46 36.91 -22.70
N ASP A 60 -29.57 36.01 -22.25
CA ASP A 60 -28.14 36.11 -22.54
C ASP A 60 -27.87 35.72 -24.00
N PRO A 61 -27.18 36.55 -24.80
CA PRO A 61 -26.90 36.24 -26.20
C PRO A 61 -26.04 34.99 -26.39
N SER A 62 -25.32 34.54 -25.35
CA SER A 62 -24.55 33.31 -25.36
C SER A 62 -25.42 32.06 -25.19
N TYR A 63 -26.69 32.19 -24.78
CA TYR A 63 -27.63 31.08 -24.66
C TYR A 63 -28.50 30.96 -25.92
N ARG A 64 -28.47 29.79 -26.57
CA ARG A 64 -29.30 29.49 -27.74
C ARG A 64 -29.59 28.00 -27.84
N ASP A 65 -30.80 27.67 -28.24
CA ASP A 65 -31.26 26.29 -28.48
C ASP A 65 -31.01 25.33 -27.29
N GLY A 66 -31.09 25.84 -26.06
CA GLY A 66 -30.89 25.03 -24.85
C GLY A 66 -29.44 24.96 -24.34
N VAL A 67 -28.49 25.52 -25.08
CA VAL A 67 -27.04 25.43 -24.80
C VAL A 67 -26.45 26.82 -24.58
N PHE A 68 -25.57 26.94 -23.59
CA PHE A 68 -24.77 28.15 -23.35
C PHE A 68 -23.40 28.02 -24.02
N TYR A 69 -22.99 28.99 -24.84
CA TYR A 69 -21.73 28.97 -25.57
C TYR A 69 -20.74 29.93 -24.93
N ILE A 70 -19.58 29.42 -24.50
CA ILE A 70 -18.54 30.22 -23.84
C ILE A 70 -17.41 30.50 -24.82
N TYR A 71 -17.24 31.76 -25.22
CA TYR A 71 -16.15 32.21 -26.09
C TYR A 71 -15.02 32.92 -25.32
N ASP A 72 -15.33 33.46 -24.15
CA ASP A 72 -14.37 34.18 -23.32
C ASP A 72 -14.69 34.07 -21.82
N ILE A 73 -13.85 34.66 -20.98
CA ILE A 73 -14.01 34.62 -19.53
C ILE A 73 -15.30 35.32 -19.05
N LYS A 74 -15.82 36.31 -19.78
CA LYS A 74 -17.04 37.04 -19.40
C LYS A 74 -18.24 36.14 -19.59
N ASP A 75 -18.27 35.36 -20.66
CA ASP A 75 -19.30 34.34 -20.90
C ASP A 75 -19.29 33.30 -19.79
N TYR A 76 -18.10 32.77 -19.42
CA TYR A 76 -17.98 31.86 -18.28
C TYR A 76 -18.49 32.50 -16.99
N THR A 77 -18.09 33.74 -16.71
CA THR A 77 -18.49 34.46 -15.49
C THR A 77 -20.01 34.62 -15.40
N ARG A 78 -20.68 34.89 -16.53
CA ARG A 78 -22.14 34.96 -16.58
C ARG A 78 -22.77 33.59 -16.35
N PHE A 79 -22.27 32.57 -17.04
CA PHE A 79 -22.74 31.20 -16.90
C PHE A 79 -22.66 30.68 -15.46
N ASP A 80 -21.50 30.78 -14.81
CA ASP A 80 -21.34 30.43 -13.38
C ASP A 80 -22.36 31.19 -12.52
N GLY A 81 -22.51 32.50 -12.75
CA GLY A 81 -23.46 33.31 -12.02
C GLY A 81 -24.91 32.85 -12.17
N TYR A 82 -25.33 32.39 -13.36
CA TYR A 82 -26.68 31.83 -13.56
C TYR A 82 -26.86 30.50 -12.82
N ILE A 83 -25.89 29.58 -12.93
CA ILE A 83 -25.95 28.27 -12.27
C ILE A 83 -25.98 28.45 -10.74
N ASN A 84 -25.13 29.31 -10.20
CA ASN A 84 -25.09 29.61 -8.77
C ASN A 84 -26.37 30.35 -8.29
N ARG A 85 -26.96 31.20 -9.13
CA ARG A 85 -28.26 31.83 -8.87
C ARG A 85 -29.37 30.78 -8.80
N ALA A 86 -29.47 29.91 -9.80
CA ALA A 86 -30.42 28.81 -9.85
C ALA A 86 -30.30 27.92 -8.60
N ARG A 87 -29.08 27.50 -8.24
CA ARG A 87 -28.85 26.70 -7.03
C ARG A 87 -29.35 27.38 -5.75
N LYS A 88 -29.19 28.70 -5.65
CA LYS A 88 -29.54 29.47 -4.46
C LYS A 88 -31.02 29.77 -4.35
N VAL A 89 -31.68 30.08 -5.48
CA VAL A 89 -33.09 30.50 -5.54
C VAL A 89 -34.04 29.32 -5.73
N GLU A 90 -33.63 28.29 -6.48
CA GLU A 90 -34.44 27.13 -6.87
C GLU A 90 -33.88 25.82 -6.31
N LYS A 91 -33.70 25.76 -4.98
CA LYS A 91 -32.95 24.67 -4.31
C LYS A 91 -33.40 23.24 -4.63
N GLU A 92 -34.68 23.05 -4.96
CA GLU A 92 -35.30 21.75 -5.26
C GLU A 92 -35.41 21.46 -6.77
N ASN A 93 -35.08 22.44 -7.63
CA ASN A 93 -35.14 22.28 -9.08
C ASN A 93 -33.78 21.85 -9.64
N ASN A 94 -33.52 20.55 -9.67
CA ASN A 94 -32.27 20.03 -10.22
C ASN A 94 -32.09 20.34 -11.73
N GLU A 95 -33.17 20.61 -12.46
CA GLU A 95 -33.09 20.98 -13.88
C GLU A 95 -32.56 22.41 -14.08
N ALA A 96 -32.72 23.31 -13.10
CA ALA A 96 -32.23 24.69 -13.20
C ALA A 96 -30.70 24.82 -13.15
N VAL A 97 -30.01 23.79 -12.65
CA VAL A 97 -28.54 23.70 -12.69
C VAL A 97 -28.05 22.76 -13.81
N ALA A 98 -28.97 22.22 -14.62
CA ALA A 98 -28.69 21.27 -15.69
C ALA A 98 -28.75 21.93 -17.07
N VAL A 99 -28.06 23.06 -17.21
CA VAL A 99 -27.92 23.76 -18.50
C VAL A 99 -26.66 23.30 -19.19
N ASP A 100 -26.78 22.80 -20.41
CA ASP A 100 -25.64 22.36 -21.22
C ASP A 100 -24.79 23.55 -21.66
N VAL A 101 -23.48 23.33 -21.75
CA VAL A 101 -22.51 24.35 -22.11
C VAL A 101 -21.44 23.80 -23.04
N GLU A 102 -21.04 24.61 -24.01
CA GLU A 102 -19.96 24.33 -24.95
C GLU A 102 -18.89 25.41 -24.87
N LEU A 103 -17.63 25.01 -24.66
CA LEU A 103 -16.50 25.89 -24.88
C LEU A 103 -16.24 26.06 -26.36
N MET A 104 -16.00 27.30 -26.77
CA MET A 104 -15.73 27.68 -28.15
C MET A 104 -14.31 28.24 -28.34
N ALA A 105 -13.58 28.43 -27.24
CA ALA A 105 -12.21 28.90 -27.20
C ALA A 105 -11.55 28.49 -25.87
N ASP A 106 -10.23 28.59 -25.82
CA ASP A 106 -9.48 28.49 -24.57
C ASP A 106 -9.80 29.71 -23.68
N ILE A 107 -9.95 29.47 -22.37
CA ILE A 107 -10.30 30.50 -21.39
C ILE A 107 -9.13 30.71 -20.44
N ASN A 108 -8.65 31.94 -20.29
CA ASN A 108 -7.49 32.23 -19.44
C ASN A 108 -7.84 33.23 -18.34
N PHE A 109 -7.95 32.75 -17.09
CA PHE A 109 -8.22 33.57 -15.90
C PHE A 109 -7.02 34.41 -15.43
N VAL A 110 -5.82 34.16 -15.95
CA VAL A 110 -4.61 34.90 -15.61
C VAL A 110 -4.44 36.12 -16.51
N GLU A 111 -4.70 35.94 -17.81
CA GLU A 111 -4.48 36.99 -18.83
C GLU A 111 -5.73 37.81 -19.13
N ASP A 112 -6.92 37.21 -19.03
CA ASP A 112 -8.18 37.89 -19.30
C ASP A 112 -8.81 38.40 -18.00
N SER A 113 -9.06 39.71 -17.93
CA SER A 113 -9.51 40.41 -16.72
C SER A 113 -11.02 40.52 -16.58
N GLY A 114 -11.79 39.73 -17.34
CA GLY A 114 -13.24 39.61 -17.25
C GLY A 114 -13.96 40.93 -16.98
N TYR A 115 -14.79 40.96 -15.95
CA TYR A 115 -15.45 42.17 -15.45
C TYR A 115 -14.77 42.75 -14.19
N GLY A 116 -13.63 42.20 -13.75
CA GLY A 116 -12.98 42.54 -12.48
C GLY A 116 -13.44 41.68 -11.29
N SER A 117 -13.20 42.17 -10.07
CA SER A 117 -13.48 41.43 -8.82
C SER A 117 -14.95 41.53 -8.41
N PHE A 118 -15.58 40.38 -8.16
CA PHE A 118 -16.95 40.25 -7.67
C PHE A 118 -17.02 39.75 -6.22
N ILE A 119 -16.00 40.05 -5.41
CA ILE A 119 -16.02 39.73 -3.97
C ILE A 119 -17.31 40.30 -3.35
N GLY A 120 -18.13 39.42 -2.79
CA GLY A 120 -19.41 39.77 -2.16
C GLY A 120 -20.64 39.74 -3.08
N HIS A 121 -20.48 39.50 -4.39
CA HIS A 121 -21.62 39.31 -5.29
C HIS A 121 -22.41 38.04 -4.89
N PRO A 122 -23.76 38.05 -4.91
CA PRO A 122 -24.57 36.96 -4.37
C PRO A 122 -24.50 35.63 -5.12
N TYR A 123 -24.04 35.62 -6.38
CA TYR A 123 -24.09 34.47 -7.29
C TYR A 123 -22.77 34.19 -8.02
N ILE A 124 -22.20 35.18 -8.73
CA ILE A 124 -20.90 35.07 -9.42
C ILE A 124 -19.78 34.70 -8.45
N ARG A 125 -19.16 33.56 -8.70
CA ARG A 125 -17.97 33.03 -8.04
C ARG A 125 -17.07 32.43 -9.12
N GLN A 126 -15.87 31.99 -8.78
CA GLN A 126 -15.05 31.28 -9.77
C GLN A 126 -15.57 29.85 -9.97
N SER A 127 -15.92 29.17 -8.87
CA SER A 127 -16.40 27.79 -8.87
C SER A 127 -17.92 27.67 -8.85
N MET A 128 -18.44 26.73 -9.64
CA MET A 128 -19.85 26.38 -9.64
C MET A 128 -20.18 25.52 -8.43
N LEU A 129 -21.17 25.95 -7.62
CA LEU A 129 -21.52 25.26 -6.38
C LEU A 129 -22.15 23.88 -6.61
N ARG A 130 -22.87 23.72 -7.72
CA ARG A 130 -23.52 22.48 -8.12
C ARG A 130 -23.85 22.54 -9.61
N TYR A 131 -23.48 21.52 -10.36
CA TYR A 131 -23.70 21.47 -11.80
C TYR A 131 -24.36 20.16 -12.23
N GLY A 132 -25.38 20.24 -13.08
CA GLY A 132 -26.24 19.13 -13.49
C GLY A 132 -26.26 18.82 -14.99
N GLY A 133 -25.62 19.65 -15.82
CA GLY A 133 -25.71 19.60 -17.28
C GLY A 133 -24.53 18.88 -17.93
N VAL A 134 -24.43 19.03 -19.26
CA VAL A 134 -23.26 18.61 -20.05
C VAL A 134 -22.31 19.79 -20.18
N PHE A 135 -21.09 19.69 -19.63
CA PHE A 135 -20.00 20.62 -19.88
C PHE A 135 -19.08 20.04 -20.94
N GLU A 136 -19.23 20.51 -22.17
CA GLU A 136 -18.43 20.12 -23.32
C GLU A 136 -17.26 21.08 -23.49
N GLY A 137 -16.06 20.60 -23.18
CA GLY A 137 -14.83 21.38 -23.34
C GLY A 137 -14.37 21.49 -24.79
N ASN A 138 -14.86 20.64 -25.72
CA ASN A 138 -14.46 20.65 -27.15
C ASN A 138 -12.93 20.58 -27.38
N GLY A 139 -12.18 20.05 -26.43
CA GLY A 139 -10.71 19.97 -26.46
C GLY A 139 -10.00 21.26 -26.06
N HIS A 140 -10.74 22.27 -25.58
CA HIS A 140 -10.17 23.54 -25.13
C HIS A 140 -9.51 23.45 -23.75
N THR A 141 -8.69 24.45 -23.46
CA THR A 141 -8.01 24.62 -22.17
C THR A 141 -8.65 25.74 -21.37
N ILE A 142 -8.88 25.50 -20.09
CA ILE A 142 -9.10 26.55 -19.10
C ILE A 142 -7.83 26.71 -18.26
N THR A 143 -7.26 27.91 -18.24
CA THR A 143 -6.19 28.28 -17.31
C THR A 143 -6.81 28.97 -16.10
N TRP A 144 -6.72 28.31 -14.95
CA TRP A 144 -7.31 28.65 -13.66
C TRP A 144 -6.33 29.41 -12.76
N HIS A 145 -6.84 30.33 -11.94
CA HIS A 145 -6.02 31.21 -11.07
C HIS A 145 -6.36 31.04 -9.57
N GLU A 146 -5.36 31.25 -8.71
CA GLU A 146 -5.25 30.95 -7.26
C GLU A 146 -6.38 31.50 -6.34
N ASN A 147 -7.05 32.59 -6.72
CA ASN A 147 -8.06 33.26 -5.87
C ASN A 147 -9.39 32.48 -5.70
N ALA A 148 -9.53 31.27 -6.27
CA ALA A 148 -10.76 30.49 -6.24
C ALA A 148 -10.98 29.74 -4.90
N GLY A 149 -9.91 29.35 -4.21
CA GLY A 149 -9.93 28.39 -3.10
C GLY A 149 -10.31 26.96 -3.51
N ASN A 150 -11.19 26.77 -4.50
CA ASN A 150 -11.71 25.47 -4.94
C ASN A 150 -11.30 25.12 -6.37
N GLY A 151 -11.46 23.85 -6.72
CA GLY A 151 -11.55 23.43 -8.12
C GLY A 151 -12.76 24.05 -8.85
N MET A 152 -12.85 23.82 -10.15
CA MET A 152 -13.88 24.42 -11.03
C MET A 152 -15.32 24.13 -10.58
N PHE A 153 -15.58 22.93 -10.05
CA PHE A 153 -16.88 22.52 -9.54
C PHE A 153 -16.80 22.11 -8.07
N VAL A 154 -17.70 22.61 -7.23
CA VAL A 154 -17.85 22.07 -5.87
C VAL A 154 -18.55 20.70 -5.93
N CYS A 155 -19.62 20.59 -6.71
CA CYS A 155 -20.37 19.34 -6.82
C CYS A 155 -20.85 19.11 -8.26
N VAL A 156 -20.55 17.93 -8.80
CA VAL A 156 -21.04 17.46 -10.09
C VAL A 156 -22.16 16.46 -9.83
N ASP A 157 -23.38 16.76 -10.28
CA ASP A 157 -24.57 15.96 -9.99
C ASP A 157 -24.60 14.64 -10.78
N ARG A 158 -25.41 13.69 -10.30
CA ARG A 158 -25.50 12.31 -10.82
C ARG A 158 -25.71 12.20 -12.33
N LYS A 159 -26.43 13.16 -12.94
CA LYS A 159 -26.71 13.18 -14.38
C LYS A 159 -25.74 14.05 -15.20
N ALA A 160 -24.89 14.82 -14.53
CA ALA A 160 -23.98 15.72 -15.19
C ALA A 160 -22.87 14.95 -15.91
N VAL A 161 -22.40 15.52 -17.02
CA VAL A 161 -21.26 15.00 -17.79
C VAL A 161 -20.32 16.15 -18.05
N ILE A 162 -19.05 16.01 -17.66
CA ILE A 162 -18.00 16.99 -17.97
C ILE A 162 -16.97 16.26 -18.81
N ARG A 163 -16.67 16.77 -20.02
CA ARG A 163 -15.75 16.08 -20.91
C ARG A 163 -14.93 16.95 -21.85
N ASN A 164 -13.87 16.36 -22.40
CA ASN A 164 -13.01 16.94 -23.44
C ASN A 164 -12.41 18.28 -23.02
N LEU A 165 -11.82 18.35 -21.83
CA LEU A 165 -11.34 19.61 -21.23
C LEU A 165 -9.95 19.43 -20.64
N THR A 166 -9.08 20.40 -20.88
CA THR A 166 -7.83 20.55 -20.12
C THR A 166 -7.98 21.67 -19.11
N LEU A 167 -7.66 21.41 -17.84
CA LEU A 167 -7.65 22.40 -16.77
C LEU A 167 -6.22 22.57 -16.26
N LYS A 168 -5.63 23.76 -16.47
CA LYS A 168 -4.31 24.12 -15.96
C LYS A 168 -4.48 25.08 -14.82
N THR A 169 -3.79 24.88 -13.71
CA THR A 169 -3.94 25.76 -12.54
C THR A 169 -2.60 26.17 -11.97
N ASP A 170 -2.53 27.41 -11.46
CA ASP A 170 -1.60 27.76 -10.39
C ASP A 170 -1.87 26.89 -9.15
N PRO A 171 -0.94 26.78 -8.18
CA PRO A 171 -1.15 25.95 -6.99
C PRO A 171 -2.49 26.26 -6.28
N ILE A 172 -3.34 25.25 -6.12
CA ILE A 172 -4.55 25.33 -5.31
C ILE A 172 -4.21 24.82 -3.91
N VAL A 173 -4.43 25.65 -2.89
CA VAL A 173 -4.24 25.26 -1.48
C VAL A 173 -5.58 25.29 -0.76
N TRP A 174 -5.98 24.17 -0.16
CA TRP A 174 -7.23 24.02 0.54
C TRP A 174 -7.04 23.70 2.02
N GLU A 175 -7.54 24.60 2.86
CA GLU A 175 -7.42 24.55 4.31
C GLU A 175 -8.81 24.44 4.97
N MET A 176 -9.45 23.27 4.85
CA MET A 176 -10.68 22.97 5.59
C MET A 176 -10.74 21.51 6.01
N ASP A 177 -11.31 21.29 7.19
CA ASP A 177 -11.66 19.99 7.73
C ASP A 177 -12.99 19.49 7.14
N GLU A 178 -13.12 18.18 6.91
CA GLU A 178 -14.33 17.42 6.55
C GLU A 178 -14.76 17.28 5.06
N TYR A 179 -13.97 17.69 4.06
CA TYR A 179 -14.32 17.45 2.65
C TYR A 179 -13.18 16.84 1.84
N GLY A 180 -13.36 16.67 0.53
CA GLY A 180 -12.26 16.40 -0.39
C GLY A 180 -12.09 17.53 -1.38
N VAL A 181 -10.87 17.73 -1.89
CA VAL A 181 -10.55 18.74 -2.89
C VAL A 181 -9.88 18.11 -4.11
N GLY A 182 -10.29 18.56 -5.29
CA GLY A 182 -9.66 18.20 -6.57
C GLY A 182 -9.58 19.41 -7.49
N ILE A 183 -8.67 19.37 -8.47
CA ILE A 183 -8.47 20.50 -9.40
C ILE A 183 -9.76 20.75 -10.21
N LEU A 184 -10.40 19.67 -10.68
CA LEU A 184 -11.68 19.80 -11.37
C LEU A 184 -12.83 19.94 -10.38
N CYS A 185 -12.94 19.04 -9.40
CA CYS A 185 -14.05 19.09 -8.45
C CYS A 185 -13.78 18.57 -7.04
N MET A 186 -14.57 19.05 -6.07
CA MET A 186 -14.55 18.50 -4.72
C MET A 186 -15.29 17.16 -4.64
N VAL A 187 -16.49 17.07 -5.20
CA VAL A 187 -17.29 15.84 -5.21
C VAL A 187 -17.88 15.57 -6.60
N ASN A 188 -17.60 14.39 -7.14
CA ASN A 188 -18.21 13.90 -8.36
C ASN A 188 -19.30 12.86 -8.07
N TYR A 189 -20.55 13.11 -8.48
CA TYR A 189 -21.58 12.05 -8.59
C TYR A 189 -21.87 11.66 -10.04
N GLY A 190 -21.47 12.49 -11.01
CA GLY A 190 -21.74 12.34 -12.43
C GLY A 190 -20.63 11.62 -13.18
N THR A 191 -20.43 12.01 -14.45
CA THR A 191 -19.37 11.46 -15.32
C THR A 191 -18.34 12.52 -15.66
N LEU A 192 -17.08 12.23 -15.39
CA LEU A 192 -15.92 13.00 -15.84
C LEU A 192 -15.20 12.17 -16.90
N GLU A 193 -15.06 12.68 -18.11
CA GLU A 193 -14.56 11.91 -19.26
C GLU A 193 -13.54 12.70 -20.09
N ASN A 194 -12.40 12.11 -20.45
CA ASN A 194 -11.42 12.79 -21.30
C ASN A 194 -11.01 14.16 -20.75
N ILE A 195 -10.59 14.16 -19.48
CA ILE A 195 -10.11 15.34 -18.76
C ILE A 195 -8.61 15.22 -18.54
N THR A 196 -7.88 16.30 -18.79
CA THR A 196 -6.48 16.44 -18.37
C THR A 196 -6.36 17.56 -17.35
N VAL A 197 -5.69 17.31 -16.23
CA VAL A 197 -5.36 18.36 -15.25
C VAL A 197 -3.85 18.55 -15.14
N GLU A 198 -3.41 19.81 -15.08
CA GLU A 198 -2.02 20.23 -14.90
C GLU A 198 -1.91 21.29 -13.80
N GLY A 199 -0.80 21.30 -13.05
CA GLY A 199 -0.56 22.26 -11.98
C GLY A 199 -0.17 21.59 -10.67
N ARG A 200 -0.68 22.14 -9.56
CA ARG A 200 -0.46 21.61 -8.21
C ARG A 200 -1.71 21.78 -7.35
N ILE A 201 -2.02 20.78 -6.54
CA ILE A 201 -3.06 20.85 -5.52
C ILE A 201 -2.51 20.39 -4.17
N GLU A 202 -2.87 21.13 -3.12
CA GLU A 202 -2.49 20.84 -1.74
C GLU A 202 -3.73 20.91 -0.84
N GLY A 203 -3.94 19.87 -0.04
CA GLY A 203 -4.92 19.86 1.04
C GLY A 203 -4.25 19.67 2.40
N THR A 204 -4.91 20.09 3.47
CA THR A 204 -4.38 19.93 4.84
C THR A 204 -5.19 18.92 5.68
N GLN A 205 -6.51 18.91 5.62
CA GLN A 205 -7.36 18.04 6.45
C GLN A 205 -8.54 17.49 5.62
N CYS A 206 -8.21 16.94 4.46
CA CYS A 206 -9.19 16.53 3.46
C CYS A 206 -8.60 15.45 2.54
N TYR A 207 -9.46 14.65 1.91
CA TYR A 207 -9.03 13.83 0.77
C TYR A 207 -8.59 14.71 -0.39
N VAL A 208 -7.43 14.45 -0.98
CA VAL A 208 -6.89 15.25 -2.09
C VAL A 208 -6.80 14.38 -3.33
N GLY A 209 -7.45 14.80 -4.41
CA GLY A 209 -7.36 14.15 -5.72
C GLY A 209 -6.80 15.08 -6.78
N GLY A 210 -6.01 14.58 -7.73
CA GLY A 210 -5.63 15.41 -8.88
C GLY A 210 -6.84 15.92 -9.65
N ILE A 211 -7.85 15.06 -9.90
CA ILE A 211 -9.09 15.44 -10.60
C ILE A 211 -10.21 15.75 -9.61
N ALA A 212 -10.54 14.78 -8.75
CA ALA A 212 -11.67 14.86 -7.84
C ALA A 212 -11.26 14.59 -6.39
N GLY A 213 -11.65 15.43 -5.44
CA GLY A 213 -11.43 15.11 -4.02
C GLY A 213 -12.10 13.80 -3.61
N ILE A 214 -13.40 13.69 -3.92
CA ILE A 214 -14.22 12.50 -3.69
C ILE A 214 -14.93 12.12 -4.99
N ASN A 215 -14.71 10.89 -5.44
CA ASN A 215 -15.48 10.28 -6.52
C ASN A 215 -16.59 9.39 -5.96
N ARG A 216 -17.82 9.63 -6.42
CA ARG A 216 -19.03 8.83 -6.17
C ARG A 216 -19.77 8.51 -7.47
N GLY A 217 -19.18 8.84 -8.61
CA GLY A 217 -19.69 8.63 -9.96
C GLY A 217 -18.63 7.94 -10.81
N THR A 218 -18.50 8.33 -12.07
CA THR A 218 -17.53 7.78 -13.02
C THR A 218 -16.47 8.81 -13.38
N ILE A 219 -15.20 8.42 -13.30
CA ILE A 219 -14.06 9.12 -13.91
C ILE A 219 -13.48 8.18 -14.95
N LYS A 220 -13.40 8.59 -16.21
CA LYS A 220 -12.87 7.73 -17.27
C LYS A 220 -12.05 8.46 -18.31
N ASP A 221 -11.06 7.78 -18.87
CA ASP A 221 -10.24 8.30 -19.95
C ASP A 221 -9.51 9.60 -19.57
N CYS A 222 -9.17 9.77 -18.29
CA CYS A 222 -8.61 11.00 -17.75
C CYS A 222 -7.13 10.89 -17.38
N GLU A 223 -6.43 12.01 -17.40
CA GLU A 223 -5.01 12.09 -17.06
C GLU A 223 -4.75 13.15 -15.98
N ASN A 224 -4.05 12.75 -14.91
CA ASN A 224 -3.46 13.70 -13.96
C ASN A 224 -1.98 13.90 -14.26
N ARG A 225 -1.61 15.13 -14.60
CA ARG A 225 -0.20 15.58 -14.69
C ARG A 225 0.17 16.54 -13.56
N ALA A 226 -0.78 16.88 -12.70
CA ALA A 226 -0.57 17.79 -11.59
C ALA A 226 0.05 17.09 -10.38
N GLU A 227 0.80 17.82 -9.58
CA GLU A 227 1.29 17.33 -8.30
C GLU A 227 0.16 17.38 -7.25
N VAL A 228 0.02 16.33 -6.45
CA VAL A 228 -1.01 16.16 -5.43
C VAL A 228 -0.35 16.02 -4.06
N PHE A 229 -0.65 16.94 -3.14
CA PHE A 229 -0.09 16.96 -1.80
C PHE A 229 -1.17 16.96 -0.73
N LEU A 230 -1.01 16.13 0.29
CA LEU A 230 -1.70 16.24 1.56
C LEU A 230 -0.66 16.48 2.66
N SER A 231 -0.83 17.52 3.46
CA SER A 231 0.15 17.89 4.49
C SER A 231 -0.30 17.64 5.93
N GLY A 232 -1.60 17.52 6.22
CA GLY A 232 -2.07 17.26 7.58
C GLY A 232 -2.47 15.81 7.82
N ILE A 233 -2.24 15.37 9.05
CA ILE A 233 -2.47 14.01 9.54
C ILE A 233 -3.94 13.89 9.93
N GLY A 234 -4.61 12.83 9.47
CA GLY A 234 -6.02 12.55 9.68
C GLY A 234 -6.43 11.24 9.00
N ASP A 235 -7.72 10.91 9.01
CA ASP A 235 -8.32 9.80 8.26
C ASP A 235 -8.38 10.07 6.73
N TYR A 236 -7.45 10.88 6.21
CA TYR A 236 -7.43 11.39 4.85
C TYR A 236 -6.18 10.94 4.11
N GLY A 237 -6.31 10.78 2.79
CA GLY A 237 -5.20 10.44 1.90
C GLY A 237 -5.16 11.25 0.61
N ALA A 238 -4.07 11.09 -0.13
CA ALA A 238 -3.86 11.71 -1.44
C ALA A 238 -3.87 10.68 -2.58
N GLY A 239 -4.61 10.97 -3.65
CA GLY A 239 -4.71 10.15 -4.84
C GLY A 239 -4.45 10.93 -6.12
N GLY A 240 -3.71 10.35 -7.07
CA GLY A 240 -3.41 11.05 -8.33
C GLY A 240 -4.66 11.39 -9.15
N ILE A 241 -5.70 10.56 -9.12
CA ILE A 241 -6.99 10.83 -9.80
C ILE A 241 -8.04 11.29 -8.80
N ALA A 242 -8.26 10.51 -7.74
CA ALA A 242 -9.22 10.83 -6.69
C ALA A 242 -8.68 10.58 -5.29
N GLY A 243 -8.95 11.46 -4.33
CA GLY A 243 -8.55 11.22 -2.94
C GLY A 243 -9.31 10.03 -2.33
N LEU A 244 -10.64 10.04 -2.47
CA LEU A 244 -11.54 8.96 -2.05
C LEU A 244 -12.41 8.51 -3.22
N ASN A 245 -12.47 7.21 -3.50
CA ASN A 245 -13.39 6.59 -4.45
C ASN A 245 -14.39 5.73 -3.70
N LYS A 246 -15.63 6.23 -3.54
CA LYS A 246 -16.61 5.57 -2.66
C LYS A 246 -18.05 5.68 -3.14
N CYS A 247 -18.74 4.56 -3.15
CA CYS A 247 -20.18 4.52 -3.41
C CYS A 247 -20.96 5.38 -2.40
N LYS A 248 -22.05 5.99 -2.87
CA LYS A 248 -23.07 6.61 -2.02
C LYS A 248 -24.43 6.50 -2.67
N VAL A 249 -25.36 5.86 -1.98
CA VAL A 249 -26.79 5.85 -2.35
C VAL A 249 -27.38 7.23 -2.07
N LEU A 250 -27.93 7.87 -3.10
CA LEU A 250 -28.65 9.14 -2.95
C LEU A 250 -30.14 8.90 -2.69
N LYS A 251 -30.81 9.91 -2.14
CA LYS A 251 -32.26 9.85 -1.88
C LYS A 251 -33.01 9.55 -3.18
N GLY A 252 -33.75 8.43 -3.19
CA GLY A 252 -34.52 7.98 -4.34
C GLY A 252 -33.79 6.97 -5.25
N GLU A 253 -32.54 6.64 -4.94
CA GLU A 253 -31.81 5.52 -5.55
C GLU A 253 -32.11 4.21 -4.81
N ASP A 254 -31.89 3.09 -5.49
CA ASP A 254 -32.05 1.75 -4.92
C ASP A 254 -30.89 1.44 -3.96
N GLU A 255 -31.21 1.23 -2.68
CA GLU A 255 -30.23 0.82 -1.66
C GLU A 255 -29.67 -0.58 -1.91
N GLN A 256 -30.40 -1.46 -2.62
CA GLN A 256 -29.97 -2.82 -2.93
C GLN A 256 -29.05 -2.87 -4.14
N ASN A 257 -29.17 -1.91 -5.05
CA ASN A 257 -28.38 -1.80 -6.28
C ASN A 257 -27.82 -0.38 -6.40
N PRO A 258 -26.89 0.01 -5.52
CA PRO A 258 -26.27 1.34 -5.58
C PRO A 258 -25.55 1.55 -6.92
N VAL A 259 -25.47 2.81 -7.35
CA VAL A 259 -24.57 3.20 -8.45
C VAL A 259 -23.13 3.15 -7.93
N PRO A 260 -22.27 2.25 -8.44
CA PRO A 260 -20.90 2.15 -7.96
C PRO A 260 -20.07 3.35 -8.43
N ALA A 261 -19.09 3.75 -7.61
CA ALA A 261 -18.09 4.69 -8.04
C ALA A 261 -17.03 3.96 -8.89
N ILE A 262 -16.65 4.53 -10.04
CA ILE A 262 -15.75 3.91 -11.02
C ILE A 262 -14.65 4.89 -11.41
N ILE A 263 -13.41 4.42 -11.42
CA ILE A 263 -12.27 5.06 -12.10
C ILE A 263 -11.79 4.10 -13.19
N LYS A 264 -11.74 4.54 -14.45
CA LYS A 264 -11.43 3.65 -15.57
C LYS A 264 -10.53 4.30 -16.61
N ASN A 265 -9.53 3.56 -17.10
CA ASN A 265 -8.65 4.05 -18.17
C ASN A 265 -8.03 5.42 -17.84
N CYS A 266 -7.61 5.58 -16.59
CA CYS A 266 -7.01 6.82 -16.10
C CYS A 266 -5.52 6.64 -15.87
N VAL A 267 -4.75 7.69 -16.12
CA VAL A 267 -3.30 7.69 -15.91
C VAL A 267 -2.88 8.83 -14.99
N ASN A 268 -2.06 8.52 -13.99
CA ASN A 268 -1.37 9.51 -13.19
C ASN A 268 0.12 9.56 -13.56
N THR A 269 0.60 10.72 -13.99
CA THR A 269 2.04 11.00 -14.16
C THR A 269 2.55 11.99 -13.10
N GLY A 270 1.64 12.63 -12.37
CA GLY A 270 1.95 13.60 -11.33
C GLY A 270 2.50 12.95 -10.05
N LYS A 271 3.33 13.69 -9.30
CA LYS A 271 3.79 13.26 -7.98
C LYS A 271 2.62 13.29 -6.99
N VAL A 272 2.50 12.24 -6.18
CA VAL A 272 1.54 12.15 -5.06
C VAL A 272 2.31 12.04 -3.75
N GLU A 273 2.01 12.90 -2.78
CA GLU A 273 2.61 12.86 -1.45
C GLU A 273 1.53 13.07 -0.37
N ALA A 274 1.53 12.21 0.64
CA ALA A 274 0.64 12.31 1.80
C ALA A 274 1.41 11.99 3.09
N PRO A 275 0.82 12.21 4.28
CA PRO A 275 1.48 11.86 5.53
C PRO A 275 1.65 10.35 5.70
N TRP A 276 0.63 9.55 5.37
CA TRP A 276 0.66 8.10 5.58
C TRP A 276 -0.17 7.29 4.55
N GLU A 277 -1.28 7.84 4.03
CA GLU A 277 -2.14 7.18 3.05
C GLU A 277 -2.02 7.85 1.66
N ALA A 278 -1.41 7.16 0.70
CA ALA A 278 -1.20 7.68 -0.66
C ALA A 278 -1.33 6.60 -1.73
N GLY A 279 -1.98 6.93 -2.84
CA GLY A 279 -2.01 6.07 -4.02
C GLY A 279 -1.88 6.82 -5.34
N GLY A 280 -1.26 6.19 -6.33
CA GLY A 280 -1.07 6.84 -7.64
C GLY A 280 -2.37 7.12 -8.38
N ILE A 281 -3.43 6.35 -8.17
CA ILE A 281 -4.77 6.61 -8.71
C ILE A 281 -5.72 7.09 -7.62
N CYS A 282 -5.80 6.35 -6.51
CA CYS A 282 -6.68 6.66 -5.41
C CYS A 282 -6.00 6.49 -4.05
N ALA A 283 -6.30 7.34 -3.06
CA ALA A 283 -5.80 7.09 -1.71
C ALA A 283 -6.60 5.94 -1.06
N TYR A 284 -7.93 6.11 -1.05
CA TYR A 284 -8.85 5.13 -0.47
C TYR A 284 -9.96 4.74 -1.46
N ASN A 285 -10.08 3.44 -1.75
CA ASN A 285 -11.14 2.87 -2.58
C ASN A 285 -12.09 2.02 -1.72
N ASP A 286 -13.39 2.28 -1.71
CA ASP A 286 -14.35 1.53 -0.88
C ASP A 286 -15.75 1.44 -1.52
N CYS A 287 -16.29 0.24 -1.67
CA CYS A 287 -17.53 -0.02 -2.42
C CYS A 287 -17.46 0.60 -3.84
N ALA A 288 -16.31 0.45 -4.50
CA ALA A 288 -16.00 1.14 -5.74
C ALA A 288 -15.03 0.31 -6.61
N PHE A 289 -14.75 0.76 -7.82
CA PHE A 289 -13.97 0.00 -8.79
C PHE A 289 -12.93 0.83 -9.52
N ILE A 290 -11.75 0.23 -9.77
CA ILE A 290 -10.67 0.82 -10.55
C ILE A 290 -10.26 -0.17 -11.66
N TYR A 291 -10.31 0.27 -12.91
CA TYR A 291 -10.05 -0.60 -14.07
C TYR A 291 -9.10 0.05 -15.07
N ASP A 292 -8.21 -0.74 -15.65
CA ASP A 292 -7.40 -0.32 -16.81
C ASP A 292 -6.58 0.97 -16.52
N CYS A 293 -6.20 1.22 -15.26
CA CYS A 293 -5.53 2.45 -14.85
C CYS A 293 -4.01 2.29 -14.70
N GLY A 294 -3.28 3.39 -14.86
CA GLY A 294 -1.82 3.41 -14.81
C GLY A 294 -1.25 4.47 -13.88
N ASN A 295 -0.29 4.11 -13.03
CA ASN A 295 0.53 5.08 -12.31
C ASN A 295 1.96 5.11 -12.83
N GLU A 296 2.38 6.27 -13.31
CA GLU A 296 3.74 6.56 -13.79
C GLU A 296 4.43 7.62 -12.90
N GLY A 297 3.67 8.33 -12.07
CA GLY A 297 4.16 9.31 -11.10
C GLY A 297 4.69 8.69 -9.80
N THR A 298 5.55 9.41 -9.09
CA THR A 298 6.06 8.95 -7.79
C THR A 298 4.99 9.07 -6.71
N VAL A 299 4.88 8.06 -5.83
CA VAL A 299 3.96 8.04 -4.69
C VAL A 299 4.77 7.95 -3.40
N THR A 300 4.52 8.87 -2.46
CA THR A 300 5.30 8.97 -1.23
C THR A 300 4.42 9.18 -0.01
N ALA A 301 4.71 8.46 1.07
CA ALA A 301 4.25 8.81 2.41
C ALA A 301 5.38 9.37 3.27
N GLN A 302 5.03 10.24 4.22
CA GLN A 302 6.00 10.85 5.13
C GLN A 302 6.34 9.91 6.29
N TYR A 303 5.35 9.27 6.90
CA TYR A 303 5.48 8.53 8.15
C TYR A 303 5.27 7.03 7.95
N GLN A 304 5.97 6.23 8.75
CA GLN A 304 5.76 4.78 8.87
C GLN A 304 4.46 4.48 9.62
N LYS A 305 4.11 5.34 10.57
CA LYS A 305 2.93 5.21 11.44
C LYS A 305 2.25 6.56 11.62
N ALA A 306 0.94 6.60 11.47
CA ALA A 306 0.13 7.78 11.73
C ALA A 306 -0.62 7.64 13.06
N TYR A 307 -0.41 8.61 13.95
CA TYR A 307 -1.16 8.75 15.21
C TYR A 307 -2.35 9.66 14.97
N ILE A 308 -3.40 9.09 14.38
CA ILE A 308 -4.55 9.84 13.87
C ILE A 308 -5.49 10.28 15.01
N TYR A 309 -5.46 9.58 16.14
CA TYR A 309 -6.32 9.82 17.30
C TYR A 309 -5.52 10.39 18.48
N PRO A 310 -5.49 11.72 18.68
CA PRO A 310 -4.68 12.35 19.73
C PRO A 310 -5.04 11.89 21.16
N ASP A 311 -6.31 11.51 21.37
CA ASP A 311 -6.81 11.00 22.65
C ASP A 311 -6.45 9.51 22.90
N HIS A 312 -5.92 8.82 21.88
CA HIS A 312 -5.49 7.42 21.93
C HIS A 312 -4.05 7.27 21.41
N PRO A 313 -3.05 7.73 22.17
CA PRO A 313 -1.65 7.75 21.70
C PRO A 313 -1.04 6.37 21.43
N ASP A 314 -1.68 5.30 21.91
CA ASP A 314 -1.27 3.91 21.65
C ASP A 314 -1.89 3.34 20.36
N TRP A 315 -2.85 4.05 19.76
CA TRP A 315 -3.49 3.66 18.50
C TRP A 315 -2.84 4.41 17.34
N TYR A 316 -2.23 3.65 16.44
CA TYR A 316 -1.68 4.15 15.20
C TYR A 316 -2.12 3.28 14.02
N GLU A 317 -2.09 3.87 12.83
CA GLU A 317 -2.24 3.14 11.57
C GLU A 317 -0.89 3.10 10.84
N TYR A 318 -0.63 2.01 10.12
CA TYR A 318 0.58 1.86 9.33
C TYR A 318 0.46 2.62 8.01
N ALA A 319 1.60 3.05 7.46
CA ALA A 319 1.63 3.69 6.15
C ALA A 319 0.97 2.81 5.08
N GLN A 320 0.01 3.38 4.36
CA GLN A 320 -0.71 2.75 3.26
C GLN A 320 -0.32 3.46 1.96
N VAL A 321 0.77 2.99 1.36
CA VAL A 321 1.36 3.61 0.16
C VAL A 321 1.39 2.61 -0.97
N ALA A 322 0.73 2.93 -2.09
CA ALA A 322 0.72 2.04 -3.23
C ALA A 322 0.77 2.73 -4.59
N GLY A 323 1.16 1.98 -5.63
CA GLY A 323 1.16 2.49 -7.00
C GLY A 323 -0.25 2.82 -7.53
N ILE A 324 -1.28 2.04 -7.20
CA ILE A 324 -2.66 2.34 -7.65
C ILE A 324 -3.51 2.86 -6.49
N CYS A 325 -3.67 2.08 -5.42
CA CYS A 325 -4.53 2.43 -4.30
C CYS A 325 -3.87 2.22 -2.94
N GLY A 326 -3.76 3.28 -2.14
CA GLY A 326 -3.14 3.21 -0.82
C GLY A 326 -3.86 2.20 0.10
N HIS A 327 -5.16 2.38 0.26
CA HIS A 327 -6.00 1.57 1.16
C HIS A 327 -7.22 1.02 0.42
N MET A 328 -7.55 -0.24 0.70
CA MET A 328 -8.62 -0.98 0.05
C MET A 328 -9.72 -1.36 1.05
N GLY A 329 -10.93 -0.80 0.84
CA GLY A 329 -12.18 -1.27 1.44
C GLY A 329 -12.87 -2.35 0.57
N TRP A 330 -14.20 -2.38 0.52
CA TRP A 330 -14.92 -3.43 -0.22
C TRP A 330 -14.97 -3.16 -1.73
N ASN A 331 -14.03 -3.64 -2.53
CA ASN A 331 -13.82 -3.09 -3.88
C ASN A 331 -13.11 -4.04 -4.88
N SER A 332 -12.88 -3.59 -6.13
CA SER A 332 -11.94 -4.25 -7.06
C SER A 332 -10.97 -3.30 -7.78
N ILE A 333 -9.77 -3.81 -8.05
CA ILE A 333 -8.75 -3.23 -8.94
C ILE A 333 -8.41 -4.29 -10.00
N GLU A 334 -8.60 -3.95 -11.28
CA GLU A 334 -8.35 -4.91 -12.37
C GLU A 334 -7.57 -4.27 -13.51
N ASN A 335 -6.65 -5.03 -14.10
CA ASN A 335 -5.86 -4.66 -15.28
C ASN A 335 -5.10 -3.32 -15.13
N CYS A 336 -4.68 -2.99 -13.91
CA CYS A 336 -3.96 -1.76 -13.63
C CYS A 336 -2.44 -1.98 -13.62
N TYR A 337 -1.67 -0.89 -13.76
CA TYR A 337 -0.21 -0.99 -13.74
C TYR A 337 0.47 0.13 -12.97
N ASN A 338 1.65 -0.18 -12.42
CA ASN A 338 2.52 0.81 -11.79
C ASN A 338 3.94 0.76 -12.37
N THR A 339 4.45 1.93 -12.78
CA THR A 339 5.87 2.16 -13.07
C THR A 339 6.46 3.26 -12.21
N GLY A 340 5.63 3.97 -11.44
CA GLY A 340 6.04 5.02 -10.52
C GLY A 340 6.75 4.46 -9.29
N LYS A 341 7.79 5.15 -8.83
CA LYS A 341 8.49 4.80 -7.58
C LYS A 341 7.58 5.05 -6.38
N ILE A 342 7.52 4.09 -5.46
CA ILE A 342 6.76 4.17 -4.21
C ILE A 342 7.73 4.18 -3.03
N SER A 343 7.47 5.02 -2.02
CA SER A 343 8.39 5.20 -0.89
C SER A 343 7.72 5.70 0.38
N ILE A 344 8.30 5.36 1.52
CA ILE A 344 8.04 6.00 2.82
C ILE A 344 9.32 6.76 3.20
N LEU A 345 9.20 8.03 3.57
CA LEU A 345 10.35 8.90 3.85
C LEU A 345 10.96 8.66 5.22
N GLU A 346 10.14 8.44 6.24
CA GLU A 346 10.60 8.04 7.55
C GLU A 346 11.25 6.66 7.47
N GLU A 347 12.45 6.52 8.04
CA GLU A 347 13.14 5.24 8.11
C GLU A 347 12.36 4.26 8.99
N GLY A 348 12.21 3.02 8.51
CA GLY A 348 11.51 1.98 9.25
C GLY A 348 11.28 0.74 8.41
N ILE A 349 10.49 -0.16 8.99
CA ILE A 349 10.30 -1.53 8.51
C ILE A 349 9.00 -1.72 7.70
N GLN A 350 8.17 -0.69 7.54
CA GLN A 350 6.96 -0.80 6.72
C GLN A 350 7.35 -0.87 5.25
N ALA A 351 6.67 -1.76 4.54
CA ALA A 351 6.85 -1.93 3.11
C ALA A 351 5.87 -1.03 2.34
N THR A 352 6.15 -0.83 1.05
CA THR A 352 5.23 -0.16 0.13
C THR A 352 4.68 -1.15 -0.88
N HIS A 353 3.54 -0.87 -1.48
CA HIS A 353 2.83 -1.81 -2.35
C HIS A 353 2.89 -1.37 -3.81
N GLY A 354 3.16 -2.29 -4.75
CA GLY A 354 3.26 -1.98 -6.17
C GLY A 354 1.95 -1.48 -6.78
N ILE A 355 0.82 -2.00 -6.33
CA ILE A 355 -0.55 -1.81 -6.83
C ILE A 355 -1.46 -1.40 -5.67
N ALA A 356 -1.62 -2.23 -4.64
CA ALA A 356 -2.65 -2.04 -3.61
C ALA A 356 -2.14 -2.34 -2.20
N GLY A 357 -2.38 -1.42 -1.27
CA GLY A 357 -2.22 -1.66 0.16
C GLY A 357 -3.51 -2.14 0.83
N ASP A 358 -3.33 -2.75 2.01
CA ASP A 358 -4.40 -3.27 2.89
C ASP A 358 -5.48 -4.10 2.17
N THR A 359 -5.05 -5.06 1.35
CA THR A 359 -5.97 -5.94 0.62
C THR A 359 -6.53 -7.04 1.53
N LEU A 360 -7.86 -7.13 1.60
CA LEU A 360 -8.58 -8.19 2.30
C LEU A 360 -9.37 -9.06 1.33
N ASP A 361 -8.95 -10.29 1.13
CA ASP A 361 -9.37 -11.18 0.03
C ASP A 361 -10.87 -11.44 -0.10
N TRP A 362 -11.62 -11.43 1.01
CA TRP A 362 -13.07 -11.66 1.01
C TRP A 362 -13.91 -10.41 0.72
N VAL A 363 -13.27 -9.22 0.66
CA VAL A 363 -13.89 -7.94 0.28
C VAL A 363 -13.17 -7.23 -0.87
N CYS A 364 -11.94 -7.59 -1.19
CA CYS A 364 -11.11 -6.97 -2.22
C CYS A 364 -10.82 -7.97 -3.34
N THR A 365 -10.78 -7.50 -4.58
CA THR A 365 -10.25 -8.27 -5.72
C THR A 365 -9.16 -7.47 -6.41
N VAL A 366 -7.95 -8.04 -6.53
CA VAL A 366 -6.85 -7.49 -7.32
C VAL A 366 -6.49 -8.51 -8.40
N SER A 367 -6.71 -8.18 -9.67
CA SER A 367 -6.51 -9.13 -10.77
C SER A 367 -5.90 -8.48 -12.01
N GLY A 368 -5.07 -9.23 -12.75
CA GLY A 368 -4.42 -8.73 -13.97
C GLY A 368 -3.53 -7.50 -13.77
N CYS A 369 -3.13 -7.19 -12.54
CA CYS A 369 -2.38 -5.98 -12.21
C CYS A 369 -0.88 -6.22 -12.18
N VAL A 370 -0.09 -5.26 -12.69
CA VAL A 370 1.35 -5.43 -12.88
C VAL A 370 2.15 -4.25 -12.38
N SER A 371 3.15 -4.51 -11.55
CA SER A 371 4.14 -3.50 -11.16
C SER A 371 5.46 -3.72 -11.90
N LEU A 372 6.13 -2.64 -12.26
CA LEU A 372 7.53 -2.68 -12.64
C LEU A 372 8.36 -3.09 -11.42
N LYS A 373 9.21 -4.10 -11.56
CA LYS A 373 10.00 -4.63 -10.45
C LYS A 373 10.92 -3.56 -9.86
N GLY A 374 10.97 -3.51 -8.53
CA GLY A 374 11.83 -2.57 -7.79
C GLY A 374 11.28 -1.15 -7.66
N THR A 375 10.05 -0.88 -8.10
CA THR A 375 9.38 0.40 -7.82
C THR A 375 8.90 0.52 -6.38
N ALA A 376 8.51 -0.59 -5.76
CA ALA A 376 8.11 -0.68 -4.36
C ALA A 376 9.28 -1.18 -3.48
N THR A 377 9.30 -0.73 -2.23
CA THR A 377 10.31 -1.03 -1.20
C THR A 377 9.80 -2.09 -0.22
N GLY A 378 10.72 -2.88 0.34
CA GLY A 378 10.39 -4.05 1.16
C GLY A 378 10.01 -5.24 0.28
N ARG A 379 10.48 -6.44 0.62
CA ARG A 379 10.18 -7.69 -0.12
C ARG A 379 9.14 -8.55 0.57
N MET A 380 9.04 -8.42 1.90
CA MET A 380 8.03 -9.10 2.70
C MET A 380 6.76 -8.24 2.72
N ARG A 381 6.00 -8.24 1.62
CA ARG A 381 4.78 -7.43 1.41
C ARG A 381 3.51 -8.27 1.33
N HIS A 382 2.38 -7.76 1.81
CA HIS A 382 1.12 -8.53 1.77
C HIS A 382 0.38 -8.44 0.43
N GLU A 383 0.97 -7.76 -0.53
CA GLU A 383 0.42 -7.69 -1.87
C GLU A 383 0.77 -8.97 -2.64
N SER A 384 -0.19 -9.57 -3.35
CA SER A 384 0.05 -10.74 -4.21
C SER A 384 -0.17 -10.39 -5.69
N VAL A 385 0.81 -9.69 -6.29
CA VAL A 385 0.74 -9.20 -7.67
C VAL A 385 1.95 -9.62 -8.50
N MET A 386 1.83 -9.49 -9.82
CA MET A 386 2.92 -9.75 -10.74
C MET A 386 3.84 -8.53 -10.85
N GLU A 387 5.13 -8.77 -10.61
CA GLU A 387 6.22 -7.85 -10.89
C GLU A 387 7.01 -8.33 -12.12
N LEU A 388 7.24 -7.41 -13.06
CA LEU A 388 7.97 -7.67 -14.29
C LEU A 388 9.22 -6.79 -14.39
N GLU A 389 10.28 -7.32 -14.98
CA GLU A 389 11.43 -6.51 -15.41
C GLU A 389 11.01 -5.58 -16.56
N GLU A 390 11.81 -4.53 -16.81
CA GLU A 390 11.43 -3.47 -17.75
C GLU A 390 11.09 -3.95 -19.18
N GLU A 391 11.85 -4.91 -19.71
CA GLU A 391 11.58 -5.46 -21.05
C GLU A 391 10.31 -6.31 -21.10
N GLU A 392 10.05 -7.11 -20.07
CA GLU A 392 8.84 -7.93 -19.96
C GLU A 392 7.62 -7.05 -19.76
N PHE A 393 7.73 -6.00 -18.94
CA PHE A 393 6.67 -5.02 -18.73
C PHE A 393 6.28 -4.32 -20.04
N ARG A 394 7.25 -3.90 -20.85
CA ARG A 394 6.97 -3.30 -22.18
C ARG A 394 6.18 -4.27 -23.07
N ARG A 395 6.58 -5.54 -23.11
CA ARG A 395 5.87 -6.59 -23.86
C ARG A 395 4.46 -6.84 -23.31
N TRP A 396 4.30 -6.79 -21.98
CA TRP A 396 3.00 -6.90 -21.33
C TRP A 396 2.09 -5.73 -21.71
N LYS A 397 2.59 -4.49 -21.70
CA LYS A 397 1.82 -3.29 -22.09
C LYS A 397 1.30 -3.37 -23.53
N ASP A 398 2.07 -3.97 -24.44
CA ASP A 398 1.66 -4.18 -25.84
C ASP A 398 0.65 -5.33 -26.02
N ASN A 399 0.80 -6.41 -25.25
CA ASN A 399 -0.07 -7.59 -25.31
C ASN A 399 -0.15 -8.30 -23.95
N PRO A 400 -1.05 -7.87 -23.05
CA PRO A 400 -1.16 -8.44 -21.71
C PRO A 400 -1.42 -9.95 -21.72
N ALA A 401 -2.25 -10.42 -22.65
CA ALA A 401 -2.58 -11.84 -22.81
C ALA A 401 -1.40 -12.71 -23.28
N GLY A 402 -0.30 -12.11 -23.74
CA GLY A 402 0.90 -12.81 -24.19
C GLY A 402 1.85 -13.22 -23.06
N ILE A 403 1.64 -12.72 -21.84
CA ILE A 403 2.43 -13.04 -20.66
C ILE A 403 1.49 -13.62 -19.60
N PRO A 404 1.64 -14.90 -19.24
CA PRO A 404 0.83 -15.52 -18.20
C PRO A 404 0.98 -14.77 -16.88
N TYR A 405 -0.14 -14.51 -16.22
CA TYR A 405 -0.13 -13.86 -14.91
C TYR A 405 0.46 -14.81 -13.86
N ARG A 406 1.44 -14.33 -13.08
CA ARG A 406 2.01 -15.06 -11.95
C ARG A 406 2.43 -14.07 -10.87
N ALA A 407 1.82 -14.18 -9.70
CA ALA A 407 2.20 -13.37 -8.55
C ALA A 407 3.60 -13.77 -8.04
N ASN A 408 4.51 -12.81 -7.97
CA ASN A 408 5.93 -13.04 -7.67
C ASN A 408 6.60 -11.87 -6.93
N ASN A 409 5.79 -10.95 -6.40
CA ASN A 409 6.25 -9.74 -5.71
C ASN A 409 6.54 -9.98 -4.22
N TRP A 410 6.20 -11.12 -3.64
CA TRP A 410 6.58 -11.49 -2.28
C TRP A 410 7.83 -12.37 -2.32
N GLN A 411 8.85 -11.97 -1.58
CA GLN A 411 10.07 -12.76 -1.39
C GLN A 411 10.53 -12.63 0.05
N PHE A 412 10.91 -13.74 0.67
CA PHE A 412 11.53 -13.68 1.98
C PHE A 412 12.86 -12.93 1.91
N ASP A 413 13.00 -11.91 2.74
CA ASP A 413 14.22 -11.13 2.89
C ASP A 413 14.69 -11.25 4.33
N LEU A 414 15.86 -11.89 4.51
CA LEU A 414 16.38 -12.19 5.83
C LEU A 414 16.73 -10.92 6.63
N GLU A 415 17.21 -9.86 5.98
CA GLU A 415 17.57 -8.63 6.69
C GLU A 415 16.30 -7.90 7.14
N GLU A 416 15.28 -7.85 6.29
CA GLU A 416 13.96 -7.30 6.65
C GLU A 416 13.29 -8.14 7.75
N ALA A 417 13.37 -9.47 7.66
CA ALA A 417 12.85 -10.40 8.66
C ALA A 417 13.55 -10.25 10.01
N ARG A 418 14.87 -9.99 10.03
CA ARG A 418 15.62 -9.75 11.27
C ARG A 418 15.02 -8.61 12.07
N GLU A 419 14.66 -7.52 11.39
CA GLU A 419 14.09 -6.34 12.04
C GLU A 419 12.62 -6.54 12.39
N LYS A 420 11.82 -7.09 11.48
CA LYS A 420 10.38 -7.34 11.69
C LYS A 420 10.10 -8.37 12.78
N LEU A 421 10.86 -9.47 12.81
CA LEU A 421 10.70 -10.56 13.78
C LEU A 421 11.61 -10.44 15.01
N SER A 422 12.45 -9.39 15.05
CA SER A 422 13.47 -9.21 16.09
C SER A 422 14.40 -10.42 16.27
N LEU A 423 14.77 -11.11 15.18
CA LEU A 423 15.47 -12.41 15.23
C LEU A 423 16.71 -12.40 16.13
N ALA A 424 16.88 -13.45 16.93
CA ALA A 424 18.10 -13.70 17.68
C ALA A 424 19.16 -14.36 16.77
N PRO A 425 20.47 -14.13 17.01
CA PRO A 425 21.50 -14.92 16.35
C PRO A 425 21.29 -16.41 16.63
N LEU A 426 21.60 -17.28 15.65
CA LEU A 426 21.47 -18.72 15.79
C LEU A 426 22.22 -19.24 17.01
N ALA A 427 23.38 -18.64 17.33
CA ALA A 427 24.19 -18.94 18.52
C ALA A 427 24.51 -20.44 18.70
N VAL A 428 24.63 -21.16 17.59
CA VAL A 428 25.05 -22.57 17.54
C VAL A 428 26.31 -22.72 16.70
N SER A 429 27.07 -23.78 16.91
CA SER A 429 28.28 -24.07 16.12
C SER A 429 28.19 -25.40 15.42
N GLU A 430 28.43 -25.41 14.11
CA GLU A 430 28.41 -26.66 13.36
C GLU A 430 29.51 -27.63 13.82
N SER A 431 29.07 -28.84 14.13
CA SER A 431 29.89 -29.97 14.54
C SER A 431 30.91 -30.33 13.45
N PRO A 432 32.16 -30.66 13.83
CA PRO A 432 33.15 -31.19 12.89
C PRO A 432 32.71 -32.47 12.16
N LEU A 433 31.69 -33.17 12.68
CA LEU A 433 31.14 -34.38 12.09
C LEU A 433 30.40 -34.13 10.77
N THR A 434 29.76 -32.96 10.61
CA THR A 434 28.91 -32.66 9.45
C THR A 434 29.42 -31.53 8.56
N ARG A 435 30.46 -30.78 8.98
CA ARG A 435 30.96 -29.57 8.29
C ARG A 435 31.23 -29.68 6.77
N ASN A 436 31.37 -30.88 6.23
CA ASN A 436 31.58 -31.10 4.79
C ASN A 436 30.45 -31.90 4.13
N GLN A 437 29.28 -31.98 4.77
CA GLN A 437 28.10 -32.70 4.30
C GLN A 437 27.00 -31.69 4.00
N ALA A 438 26.65 -31.52 2.72
CA ALA A 438 25.65 -30.53 2.32
C ALA A 438 24.23 -30.86 2.85
N GLY A 439 23.89 -32.14 3.05
CA GLY A 439 22.55 -32.56 3.46
C GLY A 439 22.31 -32.63 4.97
N VAL A 440 23.29 -32.33 5.82
CA VAL A 440 23.13 -32.47 7.29
C VAL A 440 23.85 -31.33 8.02
N TYR A 441 23.15 -30.72 8.97
CA TYR A 441 23.71 -29.74 9.91
C TYR A 441 23.53 -30.23 11.34
N LEU A 442 24.63 -30.58 12.01
CA LEU A 442 24.62 -31.01 13.42
C LEU A 442 25.25 -29.92 14.29
N CYS A 443 24.57 -29.51 15.35
CA CYS A 443 25.11 -28.62 16.38
C CYS A 443 24.83 -29.18 17.78
N GLU A 444 25.05 -28.38 18.81
CA GLU A 444 24.81 -28.74 20.21
C GLU A 444 23.33 -28.79 20.61
N GLU A 445 22.45 -28.10 19.87
CA GLU A 445 21.01 -28.02 20.19
C GLU A 445 20.15 -28.94 19.31
N PHE A 446 20.56 -29.21 18.06
CA PHE A 446 19.79 -30.00 17.11
C PHE A 446 20.64 -30.66 16.02
N CYS A 447 20.04 -31.61 15.32
CA CYS A 447 20.47 -32.13 14.03
C CYS A 447 19.39 -31.82 13.00
N LEU A 448 19.74 -31.19 11.89
CA LEU A 448 18.84 -30.95 10.77
C LEU A 448 19.34 -31.73 9.56
N ARG A 449 18.48 -32.57 8.98
CA ARG A 449 18.73 -33.31 7.75
C ARG A 449 17.85 -32.80 6.63
N ALA A 450 18.43 -32.64 5.46
CA ALA A 450 17.72 -32.25 4.26
C ALA A 450 17.04 -33.48 3.61
N PRO A 451 15.87 -33.29 2.99
CA PRO A 451 15.34 -34.26 2.03
C PRO A 451 16.32 -34.52 0.88
N GLU A 452 16.15 -35.63 0.17
CA GLU A 452 16.96 -35.93 -1.01
C GLU A 452 16.85 -34.80 -2.06
N GLY A 453 17.98 -34.38 -2.62
CA GLY A 453 18.05 -33.28 -3.58
C GLY A 453 18.04 -31.88 -2.95
N PHE A 454 18.18 -31.76 -1.63
CA PHE A 454 18.31 -30.49 -0.92
C PHE A 454 19.64 -30.38 -0.17
N SER A 455 20.12 -29.15 -0.02
CA SER A 455 21.32 -28.81 0.73
C SER A 455 21.03 -27.75 1.79
N ILE A 456 21.74 -27.79 2.91
CA ILE A 456 21.66 -26.85 4.02
C ILE A 456 22.92 -25.98 4.00
N SER A 457 22.73 -24.68 4.16
CA SER A 457 23.82 -23.72 4.29
C SER A 457 23.53 -22.70 5.38
N GLU A 458 24.57 -22.27 6.09
CA GLU A 458 24.49 -21.08 6.94
C GLU A 458 24.59 -19.84 6.05
N VAL A 459 23.46 -19.15 5.87
CA VAL A 459 23.37 -17.97 5.00
C VAL A 459 23.83 -16.71 5.75
N SER A 460 23.56 -16.66 7.05
CA SER A 460 24.04 -15.61 7.94
C SER A 460 24.05 -16.11 9.40
N PRO A 461 24.62 -15.35 10.35
CA PRO A 461 24.55 -15.65 11.78
C PRO A 461 23.12 -15.75 12.35
N PHE A 462 22.10 -15.40 11.57
CA PHE A 462 20.69 -15.41 11.97
C PHE A 462 19.86 -16.53 11.30
N ALA A 463 20.39 -17.19 10.26
CA ALA A 463 19.62 -18.18 9.52
C ALA A 463 20.45 -19.29 8.88
N LEU A 464 19.93 -20.51 8.97
CA LEU A 464 20.24 -21.57 8.02
C LEU A 464 19.18 -21.57 6.92
N CYS A 465 19.57 -21.84 5.69
CA CYS A 465 18.64 -22.06 4.58
C CYS A 465 18.88 -23.45 3.99
N MET A 466 17.79 -24.20 3.83
CA MET A 466 17.71 -25.42 3.07
C MET A 466 17.10 -25.11 1.71
N GLU A 467 17.79 -25.47 0.63
CA GLU A 467 17.31 -25.24 -0.75
C GLU A 467 17.56 -26.45 -1.65
N ALA A 468 16.75 -26.57 -2.70
CA ALA A 468 16.95 -27.57 -3.74
C ALA A 468 18.32 -27.40 -4.40
N GLU A 469 19.03 -28.51 -4.61
CA GLU A 469 20.27 -28.54 -5.36
C GLU A 469 19.99 -28.16 -6.83
N PRO A 470 20.89 -27.40 -7.48
CA PRO A 470 20.72 -27.07 -8.89
C PRO A 470 20.74 -28.35 -9.72
N ALA A 471 19.66 -28.59 -10.48
CA ALA A 471 19.55 -29.74 -11.37
C ALA A 471 20.79 -29.86 -12.28
N SER A 472 21.30 -31.08 -12.43
CA SER A 472 22.45 -31.33 -13.31
C SER A 472 22.09 -30.94 -14.75
N ALA A 473 23.06 -30.46 -15.54
CA ALA A 473 22.81 -30.01 -16.92
C ALA A 473 22.23 -31.11 -17.85
N SER A 474 22.28 -32.38 -17.43
CA SER A 474 21.70 -33.52 -18.15
C SER A 474 20.21 -33.78 -17.86
N ASP A 475 19.67 -33.24 -16.77
CA ASP A 475 18.28 -33.52 -16.32
C ASP A 475 17.26 -32.50 -16.85
N GLN A 476 17.71 -31.48 -17.58
CA GLN A 476 16.87 -30.42 -18.14
C GLN A 476 16.01 -30.85 -19.37
N MET A 477 16.01 -32.13 -19.74
CA MET A 477 15.43 -32.60 -21.02
C MET A 477 14.12 -33.41 -20.93
N GLU A 478 13.58 -33.71 -19.75
CA GLU A 478 12.29 -34.40 -19.65
C GLU A 478 11.24 -33.51 -18.99
N ALA A 479 10.24 -33.13 -19.79
CA ALA A 479 9.09 -32.36 -19.34
C ALA A 479 8.19 -33.24 -18.44
N GLU A 480 8.34 -33.05 -17.13
CA GLU A 480 7.50 -33.64 -16.09
C GLU A 480 6.15 -32.89 -15.97
N PRO A 481 5.07 -33.56 -15.49
CA PRO A 481 3.70 -33.11 -15.64
C PRO A 481 3.37 -31.87 -14.80
N ALA A 482 2.28 -31.18 -15.17
CA ALA A 482 1.74 -30.01 -14.48
C ALA A 482 1.60 -30.29 -12.96
N GLY A 483 2.44 -29.64 -12.15
CA GLY A 483 2.57 -29.86 -10.70
C GLY A 483 4.02 -30.00 -10.20
N ALA A 484 4.97 -30.37 -11.07
CA ALA A 484 6.39 -30.52 -10.73
C ALA A 484 7.26 -29.26 -11.00
N GLN A 485 6.66 -28.16 -11.47
CA GLN A 485 7.37 -27.08 -12.15
C GLN A 485 8.26 -26.17 -11.29
N ASP A 486 8.34 -26.36 -9.96
CA ASP A 486 9.01 -25.37 -9.11
C ASP A 486 9.75 -25.90 -7.88
N GLN A 487 10.08 -27.20 -7.85
CA GLN A 487 10.93 -27.77 -6.77
C GLN A 487 12.23 -26.96 -6.60
N ASN A 488 12.78 -26.46 -7.70
CA ASN A 488 14.00 -25.63 -7.73
C ASN A 488 13.87 -24.30 -6.95
N GLY A 489 12.63 -23.87 -6.66
CA GLY A 489 12.32 -22.64 -5.94
C GLY A 489 12.10 -22.82 -4.44
N TRP A 490 11.87 -24.05 -3.95
CA TRP A 490 11.48 -24.28 -2.56
C TRP A 490 12.64 -24.09 -1.59
N GLN A 491 12.34 -23.43 -0.48
CA GLN A 491 13.29 -23.14 0.58
C GLN A 491 12.66 -23.45 1.94
N MET A 492 13.50 -23.82 2.90
CA MET A 492 13.18 -23.80 4.33
C MET A 492 14.23 -23.01 5.08
N TRP A 493 13.81 -21.93 5.72
CA TRP A 493 14.64 -21.08 6.57
C TRP A 493 14.49 -21.50 8.02
N LEU A 494 15.60 -21.77 8.69
CA LEU A 494 15.63 -22.01 10.14
C LEU A 494 16.15 -20.76 10.82
N LEU A 495 15.31 -20.17 11.67
CA LEU A 495 15.52 -18.91 12.37
C LEU A 495 15.41 -19.12 13.88
N ARG A 496 16.09 -18.28 14.67
CA ARG A 496 15.98 -18.29 16.13
C ARG A 496 15.09 -17.15 16.62
N LEU A 497 14.06 -17.49 17.38
CA LEU A 497 13.18 -16.52 18.02
C LEU A 497 13.84 -15.93 19.28
N PRO A 498 13.49 -14.70 19.69
CA PRO A 498 13.93 -14.12 20.95
C PRO A 498 13.45 -14.92 22.17
N GLU A 499 14.24 -14.92 23.24
CA GLU A 499 13.80 -15.50 24.51
C GLU A 499 12.57 -14.74 25.06
N GLY A 500 11.59 -15.49 25.57
CA GLY A 500 10.43 -14.92 26.26
C GLY A 500 9.27 -14.42 25.38
N GLN A 501 9.35 -14.56 24.04
CA GLN A 501 8.22 -14.24 23.14
C GLN A 501 7.24 -15.40 22.91
N THR A 502 7.47 -16.55 23.54
CA THR A 502 6.88 -17.82 23.11
C THR A 502 6.48 -18.72 24.28
N ASP A 503 5.98 -18.12 25.37
CA ASP A 503 5.52 -18.89 26.52
C ASP A 503 4.15 -19.49 26.23
N ILE A 504 4.15 -20.72 25.70
CA ILE A 504 2.91 -21.43 25.37
C ILE A 504 2.26 -22.10 26.58
N ASN A 505 2.91 -22.10 27.75
CA ASN A 505 2.44 -22.84 28.91
C ASN A 505 1.20 -22.21 29.54
N ASP A 506 1.02 -20.90 29.35
CA ASP A 506 -0.16 -20.16 29.79
C ASP A 506 -1.40 -20.43 28.92
N ASP A 507 -1.21 -20.92 27.69
CA ASP A 507 -2.26 -21.15 26.68
C ASP A 507 -2.57 -22.64 26.44
N LEU A 508 -2.16 -23.51 27.38
CA LEU A 508 -2.54 -24.92 27.37
C LEU A 508 -4.01 -25.07 27.80
N ASP A 509 -4.67 -26.14 27.33
CA ASP A 509 -6.03 -26.44 27.78
C ASP A 509 -6.09 -26.83 29.28
N GLU A 510 -7.31 -27.01 29.80
CA GLU A 510 -7.54 -27.39 31.21
C GLU A 510 -6.84 -28.69 31.64
N ASN A 511 -6.42 -29.52 30.69
CA ASN A 511 -5.74 -30.79 30.90
C ASN A 511 -4.23 -30.70 30.62
N GLY A 512 -3.69 -29.52 30.25
CA GLY A 512 -2.28 -29.30 29.93
C GLY A 512 -1.89 -29.69 28.50
N TRP A 513 -2.85 -29.82 27.58
CA TRP A 513 -2.61 -30.22 26.19
C TRP A 513 -2.46 -29.01 25.27
N ILE A 514 -1.65 -29.20 24.25
CA ILE A 514 -1.45 -28.27 23.14
C ILE A 514 -2.64 -28.39 22.19
N THR A 515 -3.32 -27.27 21.93
CA THR A 515 -4.49 -27.17 21.05
C THR A 515 -4.21 -26.22 19.88
N LYS A 516 -5.21 -26.01 19.00
CA LYS A 516 -5.13 -24.96 17.98
C LYS A 516 -5.05 -23.56 18.60
N ASP A 517 -5.77 -23.32 19.70
CA ASP A 517 -5.71 -22.05 20.44
C ASP A 517 -4.28 -21.76 20.91
N THR A 518 -3.58 -22.76 21.44
CA THR A 518 -2.17 -22.62 21.84
C THR A 518 -1.27 -22.16 20.68
N VAL A 519 -1.54 -22.64 19.46
CA VAL A 519 -0.81 -22.22 18.25
C VAL A 519 -1.14 -20.78 17.89
N HIS A 520 -2.42 -20.41 17.97
CA HIS A 520 -2.89 -19.08 17.63
C HIS A 520 -2.32 -18.02 18.58
N GLU A 521 -2.36 -18.26 19.89
CA GLU A 521 -1.80 -17.34 20.89
C GLU A 521 -0.27 -17.23 20.75
N LEU A 522 0.43 -18.35 20.50
CA LEU A 522 1.85 -18.30 20.16
C LEU A 522 2.11 -17.43 18.93
N TRP A 523 1.29 -17.60 17.87
CA TRP A 523 1.42 -16.84 16.64
C TRP A 523 1.25 -15.34 16.86
N LEU A 524 0.26 -14.94 17.66
CA LEU A 524 0.02 -13.54 18.05
C LEU A 524 1.15 -13.00 18.93
N GLY A 525 1.80 -13.86 19.73
CA GLY A 525 2.94 -13.50 20.58
C GLY A 525 4.26 -13.27 19.83
N ILE A 526 4.44 -13.89 18.65
CA ILE A 526 5.64 -13.69 17.83
C ILE A 526 5.57 -12.32 17.16
N SER A 527 6.47 -11.42 17.55
CA SER A 527 6.53 -10.07 16.99
C SER A 527 6.73 -10.14 15.48
N GLY A 528 5.92 -9.39 14.71
CA GLY A 528 6.03 -9.32 13.26
C GLY A 528 5.62 -10.56 12.48
N ALA A 529 5.07 -11.60 13.14
CA ALA A 529 4.68 -12.85 12.49
C ALA A 529 3.71 -12.65 11.30
N HIS A 530 2.84 -11.65 11.37
CA HIS A 530 1.93 -11.30 10.27
C HIS A 530 2.64 -11.11 8.92
N TRP A 531 3.90 -10.63 8.89
CA TRP A 531 4.68 -10.45 7.66
C TRP A 531 5.14 -11.75 6.99
N LEU A 532 5.03 -12.87 7.70
CA LEU A 532 5.32 -14.19 7.15
C LEU A 532 4.18 -14.73 6.30
N HIS A 533 2.99 -14.12 6.34
CA HIS A 533 1.89 -14.45 5.45
C HIS A 533 1.52 -13.24 4.60
N PRO A 534 1.15 -13.43 3.33
CA PRO A 534 0.66 -12.33 2.51
C PRO A 534 -0.77 -11.85 2.87
N SER A 535 -1.34 -12.25 4.02
CA SER A 535 -2.66 -11.78 4.50
C SER A 535 -2.80 -11.99 6.02
N PHE A 536 -3.95 -11.60 6.58
CA PHE A 536 -4.27 -11.87 7.99
C PHE A 536 -4.38 -13.37 8.29
N SER A 537 -3.95 -13.74 9.50
CA SER A 537 -3.97 -15.11 10.01
C SER A 537 -5.13 -15.29 11.00
N TRP A 538 -5.73 -16.47 10.98
CA TRP A 538 -6.82 -16.87 11.86
C TRP A 538 -6.52 -18.20 12.55
N GLU A 539 -7.28 -18.53 13.61
CA GLU A 539 -7.16 -19.80 14.32
C GLU A 539 -7.34 -21.04 13.40
N ALA A 540 -8.13 -20.91 12.32
CA ALA A 540 -8.34 -21.97 11.34
C ALA A 540 -7.04 -22.38 10.60
N ASP A 541 -6.09 -21.46 10.51
CA ASP A 541 -4.78 -21.64 9.85
C ASP A 541 -3.75 -22.34 10.74
N CYS A 542 -4.14 -22.60 11.99
CA CYS A 542 -3.31 -23.24 12.99
C CYS A 542 -3.50 -24.76 12.99
N HIS A 543 -2.40 -25.50 13.01
CA HIS A 543 -2.38 -26.96 13.01
C HIS A 543 -1.38 -27.50 14.04
N VAL A 544 -1.73 -28.59 14.69
CA VAL A 544 -0.84 -29.31 15.60
C VAL A 544 -0.44 -30.61 14.90
N GLU A 545 0.82 -30.69 14.48
CA GLU A 545 1.37 -31.85 13.79
C GLU A 545 2.32 -32.61 14.73
N ARG A 546 2.25 -33.95 14.69
CA ARG A 546 3.21 -34.78 15.43
C ARG A 546 4.32 -35.20 14.48
N THR A 547 5.50 -34.64 14.69
CA THR A 547 6.67 -34.90 13.87
C THR A 547 7.58 -35.90 14.57
N TYR A 548 8.34 -36.63 13.78
CA TYR A 548 9.35 -37.55 14.25
C TYR A 548 10.37 -37.78 13.15
N ALA A 549 11.61 -38.00 13.56
CA ALA A 549 12.61 -38.53 12.67
C ALA A 549 12.57 -40.05 12.71
N THR A 550 13.03 -40.68 11.62
CA THR A 550 13.21 -42.13 11.57
C THR A 550 14.68 -42.45 11.39
N GLN A 551 15.18 -43.42 12.14
CA GLN A 551 16.51 -43.98 11.95
C GLN A 551 16.41 -45.50 11.87
N GLY A 552 16.65 -46.05 10.68
CA GLY A 552 16.27 -47.42 10.35
C GLY A 552 14.76 -47.60 10.41
N THR A 553 14.29 -48.55 11.20
CA THR A 553 12.84 -48.78 11.44
C THR A 553 12.32 -48.09 12.71
N ARG A 554 13.14 -47.28 13.37
CA ARG A 554 12.81 -46.66 14.66
C ARG A 554 12.38 -45.23 14.50
N ILE A 555 11.33 -44.87 15.23
CA ILE A 555 10.93 -43.49 15.48
C ILE A 555 11.84 -42.93 16.56
N ILE A 556 12.44 -41.78 16.30
CA ILE A 556 13.28 -41.03 17.24
C ILE A 556 12.75 -39.61 17.36
N ASP A 557 12.91 -39.02 18.55
CA ASP A 557 12.48 -37.64 18.87
C ASP A 557 11.01 -37.32 18.50
N PRO A 558 10.02 -38.13 18.94
CA PRO A 558 8.61 -37.81 18.69
C PRO A 558 8.22 -36.52 19.42
N LYS A 559 7.84 -35.49 18.68
CA LYS A 559 7.50 -34.16 19.24
C LYS A 559 6.30 -33.53 18.56
N ASN A 560 5.70 -32.59 19.27
CA ASN A 560 4.69 -31.72 18.68
C ASN A 560 5.39 -30.59 17.93
N CYS A 561 4.89 -30.28 16.74
CA CYS A 561 5.26 -29.12 15.97
C CYS A 561 3.99 -28.33 15.70
N LEU A 562 4.02 -27.05 16.02
CA LEU A 562 2.93 -26.15 15.69
C LEU A 562 3.17 -25.67 14.27
N VAL A 563 2.21 -25.87 13.39
CA VAL A 563 2.35 -25.51 11.97
C VAL A 563 1.23 -24.53 11.64
N HIS A 564 1.61 -23.40 11.06
CA HIS A 564 0.73 -22.33 10.66
C HIS A 564 0.76 -22.19 9.14
N TYR A 565 -0.38 -22.41 8.50
CA TYR A 565 -0.58 -22.23 7.07
C TYR A 565 -2.07 -22.22 6.72
N ARG A 566 -2.45 -21.42 5.71
CA ARG A 566 -3.85 -21.24 5.32
C ARG A 566 -4.33 -22.37 4.41
N ASP A 567 -5.23 -23.23 4.86
CA ASP A 567 -5.75 -24.35 4.03
C ASP A 567 -7.07 -24.06 3.32
N ASP A 568 -7.58 -22.84 3.48
CA ASP A 568 -8.94 -22.54 3.06
C ASP A 568 -9.02 -22.21 1.56
N ILE A 569 -9.61 -23.12 0.79
CA ILE A 569 -9.98 -22.88 -0.62
C ILE A 569 -11.00 -21.72 -0.75
N LEU A 570 -11.74 -21.41 0.32
CA LEU A 570 -12.66 -20.28 0.39
C LEU A 570 -11.94 -18.95 0.68
N ALA A 571 -10.72 -18.98 1.25
CA ALA A 571 -9.87 -17.80 1.39
C ALA A 571 -9.15 -17.55 0.07
N GLN A 572 -9.86 -16.98 -0.90
CA GLN A 572 -9.41 -16.91 -2.29
C GLN A 572 -8.04 -16.26 -2.53
N ALA A 573 -7.50 -15.34 -1.71
CA ALA A 573 -6.10 -14.89 -1.94
C ALA A 573 -5.03 -15.76 -1.27
N ALA A 574 -5.43 -16.84 -0.59
CA ALA A 574 -4.58 -17.99 -0.34
C ALA A 574 -4.60 -18.99 -1.51
N VAL A 575 -5.33 -18.73 -2.61
CA VAL A 575 -5.45 -19.62 -3.77
C VAL A 575 -5.27 -18.85 -5.08
N GLY A 576 -4.20 -19.12 -5.82
CA GLY A 576 -4.01 -18.60 -7.16
C GLY A 576 -5.04 -19.11 -8.16
N GLU A 577 -5.02 -18.53 -9.36
CA GLU A 577 -6.03 -18.76 -10.41
C GLU A 577 -6.23 -20.24 -10.79
N ASN A 578 -5.22 -21.11 -10.58
CA ASN A 578 -5.30 -22.54 -10.89
C ASN A 578 -5.46 -23.45 -9.66
N GLY A 579 -5.83 -22.91 -8.50
CA GLY A 579 -5.99 -23.71 -7.27
C GLY A 579 -4.70 -23.91 -6.46
N GLU A 580 -3.59 -23.30 -6.88
CA GLU A 580 -2.31 -23.34 -6.16
C GLU A 580 -2.37 -22.42 -4.95
N MET A 581 -1.81 -22.82 -3.81
CA MET A 581 -2.00 -22.03 -2.60
C MET A 581 -0.96 -20.91 -2.48
N ILE A 582 -1.38 -19.65 -2.40
CA ILE A 582 -0.55 -18.45 -2.22
C ILE A 582 -0.34 -18.23 -0.72
N ASP A 583 0.79 -18.71 -0.18
CA ASP A 583 1.12 -18.54 1.23
C ASP A 583 2.58 -18.90 1.50
N ASN A 584 2.99 -18.77 2.76
CA ASN A 584 4.09 -19.53 3.33
C ASN A 584 3.55 -20.57 4.30
N VAL A 585 4.41 -21.53 4.66
CA VAL A 585 4.17 -22.38 5.81
C VAL A 585 5.17 -22.00 6.90
N VAL A 586 4.69 -21.81 8.11
CA VAL A 586 5.56 -21.58 9.27
C VAL A 586 5.39 -22.74 10.23
N ALA A 587 6.51 -23.26 10.72
CA ALA A 587 6.52 -24.36 11.66
C ALA A 587 7.37 -24.01 12.86
N VAL A 588 6.91 -24.39 14.03
CA VAL A 588 7.54 -24.13 15.31
C VAL A 588 7.67 -25.45 16.06
N PRO A 589 8.86 -26.08 16.02
CA PRO A 589 9.11 -27.33 16.73
C PRO A 589 9.14 -27.08 18.24
N ILE A 590 8.31 -27.80 19.00
CA ILE A 590 8.28 -27.69 20.45
C ILE A 590 9.28 -28.66 21.07
N SER A 591 9.98 -28.19 22.10
CA SER A 591 10.81 -29.01 22.99
C SER A 591 10.23 -29.03 24.41
N GLY A 592 10.66 -29.97 25.23
CA GLY A 592 10.16 -30.13 26.61
C GLY A 592 8.96 -31.08 26.70
N ASN A 593 8.31 -31.08 27.86
CA ASN A 593 7.18 -31.96 28.17
C ASN A 593 6.29 -31.31 29.25
N MET A 594 5.17 -31.95 29.57
CA MET A 594 4.20 -31.42 30.55
C MET A 594 4.75 -31.28 31.99
N GLU A 595 5.80 -32.02 32.37
CA GLU A 595 6.42 -31.92 33.69
C GLU A 595 7.47 -30.80 33.76
N ASP A 596 8.27 -30.65 32.70
CA ASP A 596 9.39 -29.69 32.62
C ASP A 596 8.99 -28.35 31.99
N GLY A 597 7.79 -28.26 31.44
CA GLY A 597 7.30 -27.14 30.63
C GLY A 597 7.72 -27.26 29.16
N TYR A 598 6.94 -26.64 28.28
CA TYR A 598 7.24 -26.57 26.85
C TYR A 598 8.06 -25.33 26.51
N GLN A 599 8.94 -25.46 25.51
CA GLN A 599 9.76 -24.38 25.00
C GLN A 599 9.75 -24.34 23.48
N VAL A 600 9.72 -23.11 22.98
CA VAL A 600 9.84 -22.76 21.58
C VAL A 600 11.09 -21.89 21.42
N LYS A 601 11.95 -22.22 20.47
CA LYS A 601 13.20 -21.50 20.19
C LYS A 601 13.43 -21.23 18.71
N TRP A 602 12.94 -22.15 17.88
CA TRP A 602 13.22 -22.19 16.45
C TRP A 602 11.93 -21.94 15.66
N LEU A 603 12.04 -21.14 14.61
CA LEU A 603 11.01 -20.91 13.62
C LEU A 603 11.53 -21.43 12.28
N LEU A 604 10.77 -22.32 11.65
CA LEU A 604 11.05 -22.89 10.34
C LEU A 604 10.06 -22.29 9.35
N LEU A 605 10.54 -21.48 8.41
CA LEU A 605 9.73 -20.81 7.40
C LEU A 605 9.95 -21.46 6.04
N PHE A 606 8.87 -21.91 5.42
CA PHE A 606 8.88 -22.55 4.11
C PHE A 606 8.38 -21.57 3.05
N THR A 607 9.21 -21.31 2.04
CA THR A 607 8.98 -20.27 1.04
C THR A 607 9.29 -20.79 -0.36
N ASN A 608 8.90 -20.02 -1.37
CA ASN A 608 9.34 -20.21 -2.74
C ASN A 608 10.04 -18.94 -3.23
N LYS A 609 11.29 -19.04 -3.69
CA LYS A 609 12.06 -17.87 -4.14
C LYS A 609 11.61 -17.32 -5.50
N ASN A 610 10.82 -18.09 -6.25
CA ASN A 610 10.44 -17.73 -7.62
C ASN A 610 9.06 -17.09 -7.72
N ASN A 611 8.20 -17.25 -6.71
CA ASN A 611 6.83 -16.75 -6.68
C ASN A 611 6.21 -16.79 -5.28
N ASN A 612 4.95 -16.38 -5.19
CA ASN A 612 4.20 -16.32 -3.94
C ASN A 612 3.50 -17.65 -3.56
N TYR A 613 3.68 -18.74 -4.32
CA TYR A 613 3.05 -20.03 -4.04
C TYR A 613 3.81 -20.81 -2.99
N ARG A 614 3.05 -21.35 -2.03
CA ARG A 614 3.62 -22.12 -0.92
C ARG A 614 4.23 -23.45 -1.42
N PRO A 615 5.34 -23.90 -0.82
CA PRO A 615 5.79 -25.28 -0.99
C PRO A 615 4.72 -26.29 -0.54
N PRO A 616 4.63 -27.48 -1.17
CA PRO A 616 3.61 -28.47 -0.84
C PRO A 616 3.86 -29.11 0.53
N LEU A 617 2.78 -29.50 1.21
CA LEU A 617 2.86 -30.03 2.58
C LEU A 617 3.66 -31.32 2.73
N TYR A 618 3.83 -32.12 1.66
CA TYR A 618 4.70 -33.30 1.73
C TYR A 618 6.17 -32.90 1.92
N PHE A 619 6.63 -31.84 1.24
CA PHE A 619 7.98 -31.29 1.41
C PHE A 619 8.14 -30.73 2.82
N VAL A 620 7.14 -30.00 3.32
CA VAL A 620 7.13 -29.50 4.70
C VAL A 620 7.28 -30.65 5.69
N LYS A 621 6.51 -31.73 5.53
CA LYS A 621 6.56 -32.90 6.42
C LYS A 621 7.91 -33.60 6.38
N ASP A 622 8.46 -33.82 5.18
CA ASP A 622 9.76 -34.47 5.01
C ASP A 622 10.89 -33.65 5.64
N ALA A 623 10.90 -32.32 5.43
CA ALA A 623 11.88 -31.42 6.03
C ALA A 623 11.74 -31.33 7.56
N LEU A 624 10.52 -31.27 8.09
CA LEU A 624 10.28 -31.28 9.55
C LEU A 624 10.72 -32.57 10.21
N SER A 625 10.53 -33.72 9.55
CA SER A 625 11.04 -35.01 9.99
C SER A 625 12.57 -35.06 10.02
N GLY A 626 13.26 -34.19 9.27
CA GLY A 626 14.72 -34.04 9.32
C GLY A 626 15.24 -33.25 10.52
N PHE A 627 14.39 -32.49 11.23
CA PHE A 627 14.79 -31.69 12.38
C PHE A 627 14.67 -32.50 13.68
N VAL A 628 15.77 -32.68 14.42
CA VAL A 628 15.87 -33.51 15.62
C VAL A 628 16.51 -32.72 16.77
N TYR A 629 15.86 -32.65 17.92
CA TYR A 629 16.42 -31.98 19.10
C TYR A 629 17.50 -32.82 19.78
N LEU A 630 18.47 -32.14 20.39
CA LEU A 630 19.49 -32.76 21.22
C LEU A 630 19.29 -32.48 22.72
N PRO A 631 19.59 -33.46 23.59
CA PRO A 631 20.06 -34.81 23.26
C PRO A 631 18.94 -35.68 22.68
N CYS A 632 19.18 -36.33 21.54
CA CYS A 632 18.20 -37.21 20.92
C CYS A 632 18.04 -38.49 21.77
N GLN A 633 16.80 -38.91 21.97
CA GLN A 633 16.46 -40.03 22.85
C GLN A 633 15.57 -41.06 22.15
N ILE A 634 15.70 -42.30 22.60
CA ILE A 634 14.85 -43.42 22.20
C ILE A 634 14.36 -44.16 23.44
N THR A 635 13.10 -44.58 23.41
CA THR A 635 12.49 -45.40 24.47
C THR A 635 12.58 -46.87 24.10
N ALA A 636 13.14 -47.69 24.98
CA ALA A 636 13.22 -49.13 24.79
C ALA A 636 11.83 -49.78 24.80
N ALA A 637 11.51 -50.53 23.75
CA ALA A 637 10.29 -51.29 23.59
C ALA A 637 10.44 -52.73 24.11
N GLU A 638 9.33 -53.46 24.18
CA GLU A 638 9.36 -54.88 24.51
C GLU A 638 10.21 -55.68 23.49
N GLY A 639 11.14 -56.48 23.99
CA GLY A 639 12.07 -57.27 23.17
C GLY A 639 13.35 -56.54 22.75
N ASP A 640 13.52 -55.27 23.12
CA ASP A 640 14.73 -54.52 22.79
C ASP A 640 15.96 -54.99 23.57
N SER A 641 17.09 -54.99 22.87
CA SER A 641 18.43 -55.16 23.42
C SER A 641 19.32 -54.04 22.90
N LEU A 642 20.42 -53.74 23.61
CA LEU A 642 21.40 -52.77 23.13
C LEU A 642 21.92 -53.12 21.72
N TYR A 643 22.03 -54.42 21.40
CA TYR A 643 22.43 -54.90 20.08
C TYR A 643 21.36 -54.61 19.00
N SER A 644 20.09 -54.90 19.28
CA SER A 644 19.02 -54.65 18.31
C SER A 644 18.85 -53.15 18.07
N ILE A 645 18.88 -52.33 19.12
CA ILE A 645 18.81 -50.87 18.97
C ILE A 645 20.01 -50.33 18.18
N ALA A 646 21.24 -50.76 18.50
CA ALA A 646 22.41 -50.32 17.73
C ALA A 646 22.33 -50.75 16.26
N LYS A 647 21.83 -51.96 15.98
CA LYS A 647 21.66 -52.46 14.62
C LYS A 647 20.62 -51.67 13.85
N ASP A 648 19.49 -51.35 14.47
CA ASP A 648 18.42 -50.58 13.84
C ASP A 648 18.88 -49.16 13.53
N LEU A 649 19.56 -48.50 14.49
CA LEU A 649 20.01 -47.12 14.32
C LEU A 649 21.19 -47.00 13.34
N THR A 650 22.14 -47.94 13.39
CA THR A 650 23.42 -47.78 12.68
C THR A 650 23.65 -48.73 11.52
N GLY A 651 22.77 -49.71 11.32
CA GLY A 651 23.03 -50.90 10.49
C GLY A 651 23.98 -51.91 11.15
N GLU A 652 24.72 -51.53 12.20
CA GLU A 652 25.79 -52.32 12.82
C GLU A 652 25.51 -52.62 14.30
N GLY A 653 24.89 -53.76 14.59
CA GLY A 653 24.58 -54.16 15.97
C GLY A 653 25.80 -54.27 16.89
N SER A 654 27.00 -54.50 16.36
CA SER A 654 28.26 -54.51 17.13
C SER A 654 28.58 -53.18 17.81
N ARG A 655 27.97 -52.06 17.40
CA ARG A 655 28.12 -50.75 18.03
C ARG A 655 27.42 -50.63 19.39
N TYR A 656 26.72 -51.68 19.85
CA TYR A 656 26.00 -51.70 21.14
C TYR A 656 26.86 -51.34 22.35
N ALA A 657 28.15 -51.69 22.36
CA ALA A 657 29.05 -51.35 23.46
C ALA A 657 29.24 -49.83 23.58
N LYS A 658 29.18 -49.10 22.46
CA LYS A 658 29.26 -47.64 22.43
C LYS A 658 27.98 -46.99 22.95
N LEU A 659 26.81 -47.54 22.58
CA LEU A 659 25.52 -47.13 23.14
C LEU A 659 25.45 -47.34 24.65
N ALA A 660 25.95 -48.49 25.12
CA ALA A 660 26.01 -48.81 26.54
C ALA A 660 26.91 -47.83 27.29
N ALA A 661 28.12 -47.58 26.77
CA ALA A 661 29.07 -46.65 27.37
C ALA A 661 28.51 -45.21 27.41
N TYR A 662 27.87 -44.75 26.34
CA TYR A 662 27.28 -43.41 26.25
C TYR A 662 26.15 -43.20 27.28
N ASN A 663 25.39 -44.25 27.57
CA ASN A 663 24.29 -44.25 28.53
C ASN A 663 24.69 -44.75 29.94
N GLN A 664 25.98 -45.03 30.17
CA GLN A 664 26.51 -45.55 31.43
C GLN A 664 25.82 -46.84 31.91
N LEU A 665 25.51 -47.74 30.97
CA LEU A 665 24.84 -49.01 31.22
C LEU A 665 25.84 -50.18 31.25
N ASP A 666 25.57 -51.17 32.13
CA ASP A 666 26.24 -52.47 32.04
C ASP A 666 25.63 -53.28 30.90
N VAL A 667 26.47 -53.67 29.93
CA VAL A 667 26.08 -54.50 28.76
C VAL A 667 25.47 -55.85 29.15
N ARG A 668 25.61 -56.28 30.40
CA ARG A 668 25.04 -57.55 30.91
C ARG A 668 23.63 -57.40 31.46
N GLU A 669 23.17 -56.18 31.71
CA GLU A 669 21.82 -55.93 32.23
C GLU A 669 20.80 -55.77 31.08
N PRO A 670 19.63 -56.41 31.17
CA PRO A 670 18.57 -56.24 30.17
C PRO A 670 17.97 -54.84 30.25
N LEU A 671 17.59 -54.29 29.09
CA LEU A 671 16.86 -53.04 29.02
C LEU A 671 15.46 -53.21 29.62
N ARG A 672 15.00 -52.20 30.36
CA ARG A 672 13.63 -52.15 30.86
C ARG A 672 12.73 -51.54 29.79
N ILE A 673 11.51 -52.06 29.65
CA ILE A 673 10.50 -51.42 28.81
C ILE A 673 10.25 -50.01 29.33
N GLY A 674 10.26 -49.02 28.44
CA GLY A 674 10.16 -47.61 28.80
C GLY A 674 11.49 -46.95 29.17
N GLN A 675 12.61 -47.68 29.22
CA GLN A 675 13.91 -47.11 29.52
C GLN A 675 14.36 -46.15 28.41
N ILE A 676 14.71 -44.92 28.80
CA ILE A 676 15.17 -43.88 27.88
C ILE A 676 16.68 -44.03 27.68
N LEU A 677 17.09 -44.09 26.41
CA LEU A 677 18.48 -44.10 25.99
C LEU A 677 18.78 -42.86 25.14
N ARG A 678 19.89 -42.19 25.42
CA ARG A 678 20.43 -41.13 24.57
C ARG A 678 21.18 -41.74 23.39
N ILE A 679 20.95 -41.20 22.21
CA ILE A 679 21.62 -41.60 20.97
C ILE A 679 22.93 -40.81 20.85
N PRO A 680 24.08 -41.46 20.59
CA PRO A 680 25.31 -40.74 20.31
C PRO A 680 25.16 -39.83 19.09
N GLU A 681 25.55 -38.55 19.22
CA GLU A 681 25.41 -37.53 18.16
C GLU A 681 26.04 -37.93 16.83
N GLU A 682 27.15 -38.64 16.86
CA GLU A 682 27.82 -39.16 15.67
C GLU A 682 26.96 -40.17 14.88
N TRP A 683 25.96 -40.80 15.51
CA TRP A 683 25.01 -41.70 14.83
C TRP A 683 23.92 -40.88 14.14
N LEU A 684 23.77 -39.61 14.50
CA LEU A 684 22.91 -38.66 13.80
C LEU A 684 23.63 -38.01 12.60
N ALA A 685 24.97 -38.04 12.57
CA ALA A 685 25.77 -37.55 11.45
C ALA A 685 26.07 -38.64 10.40
N ASP A 686 26.26 -39.88 10.84
CA ASP A 686 26.52 -41.02 9.95
C ASP A 686 25.20 -41.68 9.54
N ILE A 687 25.00 -41.90 8.23
CA ILE A 687 24.19 -42.93 7.51
C ILE A 687 23.40 -42.29 6.35
N PRO A 688 23.35 -42.96 5.18
CA PRO A 688 23.43 -42.35 3.85
C PRO A 688 22.24 -41.49 3.45
#